data_AF-A0A938SV34-F1
#
_entry.id   AF-A0A938SV34-F1
#
_cell.length_a   1.000
_cell.length_b   1.000
_cell.length_c   1.000
_cell.angle_alpha   90.00
_cell.angle_beta   90.00
_cell.angle_gamma   90.00
#
_symmetry.space_group_name_H-M   'P 1'
#
loop_
_entity.id
_entity.type
_entity.pdbx_description
1 polymer ?
#
loop_
_entity_poly.entity_id
_entity_poly.type
_entity_poly.pdbx_seq_one_letter_code
_entity_poly.pdbx_strand_id
1 'polypeptide(L)'
;MSRAAPLIAGLDVGSTTVKAVVCEPGGRVLWRDYQRHFTKQPEKVLEFLTRIESELGLAPERLRLFLTGSGGAALARHLGGKFVQEVTAVSLAVERYCPEANSVVELGGQDAKIIVFKAPEGEGRKKKIPSMNDKCAGGTGAVIDKINAKLRIPAEQLADQGYAGIKLHHVAGKCGVFAETDINGLQKQGVPTGELMASLFESIVQQNLSVLTRGHTLRPVVLLLGGPNTYIRGMVEAWRANIPAMWEERKVAVPDRPVEELIVVPESAQYFAALGAVEFGREEEAAVGAYRGRAALERYLAEGREAEKQARGSRALWANEGELDAFRQRFRRETWQPARFTPGETVRGFVGLDGGSTSTKAVLMSPERELLAKAYRLSQGNPIEDSMEMFRLLCEQVESQGVRLEVLGLGTTGYAKDVLKDALGADVALVETVAHTKSALHYYDDVDVICDVGGQDIKLILLKNGQVKDFKLNTQCSAGNGYFLQSAAAGFGFAVEDFAEAAFSATAMPTFGYGCAVFMQSDIVDFQRQGWRAEEIMAGLAAVLPKNIWLYVSQIPNLAKLGRRFVLQGGTQYNLAAVKAQVDFIEGRFAGKDEAPDVFVHKHTGESGAIGAALEAARLWGEGRPTRFIGLDAVARIEYTTRRDESTRCYFCKNKCLRTFIDVATAGGAGEGQAFSYKQGPEEPHAARIRTPEEPVAAAVSAPAAPPAPPTQRIIIATCEKGTVEDVADMREIKRGLDAVKKANPDLVAYAATSAFASWSPQPAPAVDGRFPWRSREARARAAARARRARLRIGLPRVLNLYSLAPLFTAYFESLGVPAANLVWSDYTSEELYRAGAKRGAVDPCFPSKLGIPHVHNLLLVKHAKQPLDLIFFPMIDDLPSDLLGCVGHRSCPTVATTPEAVKAAFTKESDLFAEAGIAYLDTFVNPGEPKLCERQLLAAFGERLGLTEAENAHAVSEGYRALARFMADQRERGAEVLRRLEIEDRLGIVLLGRPYHNDPGINHGILEEFQKLGYPILSQAALPLEPERLARLFGEDLTAGRIADPLSVADVWANSYSENTSFKVFAAKYVARHPNLVALELSNFKCGHDAPIYALVEEIPEASGTPCFSFKDIDENKPAGSIKIRVETIDYFLRTHREQLVRQRHKRERVERELAELERRLRGGEPAGAPHEHAQVDAEAESAAAGRRAS
;
A
#
# COMPACT_ATOMS: atom_id res chain seq x y z
N MET A 1 -23.51 -68.09 0.45
CA MET A 1 -23.85 -66.76 1.00
C MET A 1 -23.26 -65.70 0.08
N SER A 2 -24.11 -64.88 -0.54
CA SER A 2 -23.71 -63.82 -1.47
C SER A 2 -22.75 -62.84 -0.79
N ARG A 3 -21.55 -62.63 -1.35
CA ARG A 3 -20.63 -61.57 -0.91
C ARG A 3 -21.30 -60.24 -1.24
N ALA A 4 -21.88 -59.57 -0.24
CA ALA A 4 -22.38 -58.21 -0.39
C ALA A 4 -21.26 -57.32 -0.94
N ALA A 5 -21.54 -56.56 -1.99
CA ALA A 5 -20.57 -55.67 -2.62
C ALA A 5 -20.01 -54.67 -1.59
N PRO A 6 -18.71 -54.34 -1.65
CA PRO A 6 -18.06 -53.50 -0.65
C PRO A 6 -18.65 -52.09 -0.65
N LEU A 7 -18.74 -51.49 0.54
CA LEU A 7 -19.15 -50.10 0.70
C LEU A 7 -18.04 -49.17 0.17
N ILE A 8 -18.42 -47.97 -0.26
CA ILE A 8 -17.50 -46.98 -0.79
C ILE A 8 -17.49 -45.78 0.15
N ALA A 9 -16.31 -45.44 0.69
CA ALA A 9 -16.08 -44.26 1.49
C ALA A 9 -15.30 -43.21 0.71
N GLY A 10 -15.86 -42.00 0.65
CA GLY A 10 -15.18 -40.81 0.16
C GLY A 10 -14.74 -39.95 1.34
N LEU A 11 -13.45 -39.63 1.42
CA LEU A 11 -12.88 -38.76 2.45
C LEU A 11 -12.32 -37.50 1.78
N ASP A 12 -12.82 -36.34 2.16
CA ASP A 12 -12.21 -35.05 1.83
C ASP A 12 -11.36 -34.58 3.02
N VAL A 13 -10.04 -34.70 2.87
CA VAL A 13 -9.05 -34.27 3.87
C VAL A 13 -8.60 -32.86 3.50
N GLY A 14 -9.40 -31.87 3.88
CA GLY A 14 -9.14 -30.45 3.64
C GLY A 14 -8.09 -29.87 4.60
N SER A 15 -7.77 -28.58 4.40
CA SER A 15 -6.75 -27.85 5.18
C SER A 15 -7.15 -27.49 6.61
N THR A 16 -8.46 -27.43 6.88
CA THR A 16 -9.03 -27.10 8.21
C THR A 16 -9.95 -28.19 8.75
N THR A 17 -10.49 -29.04 7.88
CA THR A 17 -11.54 -30.01 8.19
C THR A 17 -11.31 -31.35 7.51
N VAL A 18 -11.73 -32.42 8.16
CA VAL A 18 -11.93 -33.73 7.54
C VAL A 18 -13.42 -33.96 7.38
N LYS A 19 -13.82 -34.38 6.19
CA LYS A 19 -15.20 -34.71 5.85
C LYS A 19 -15.22 -36.11 5.28
N ALA A 20 -16.19 -36.93 5.65
CA ALA A 20 -16.28 -38.26 5.09
C ALA A 20 -17.73 -38.66 4.86
N VAL A 21 -17.95 -39.46 3.82
CA VAL A 21 -19.24 -40.02 3.46
C VAL A 21 -19.03 -41.49 3.10
N VAL A 22 -19.84 -42.38 3.66
CA VAL A 22 -19.86 -43.81 3.32
C VAL A 22 -21.17 -44.12 2.62
N CYS A 23 -21.09 -44.75 1.45
CA CYS A 23 -22.24 -45.09 0.62
C CYS A 23 -22.30 -46.59 0.31
N GLU A 24 -23.52 -47.07 0.12
CA GLU A 24 -23.76 -48.37 -0.52
C GLU A 24 -23.44 -48.31 -2.01
N PRO A 25 -23.16 -49.46 -2.67
CA PRO A 25 -23.01 -49.55 -4.11
C PRO A 25 -24.19 -48.98 -4.91
N GLY A 26 -25.38 -48.81 -4.31
CA GLY A 26 -26.55 -48.19 -4.94
C GLY A 26 -26.62 -46.65 -4.89
N GLY A 27 -25.76 -45.96 -4.14
CA GLY A 27 -25.78 -44.48 -4.04
C GLY A 27 -26.24 -43.94 -2.69
N ARG A 28 -26.84 -44.78 -1.86
CA ARG A 28 -27.41 -44.37 -0.58
C ARG A 28 -26.31 -44.12 0.45
N VAL A 29 -26.34 -42.93 1.07
CA VAL A 29 -25.44 -42.56 2.17
C VAL A 29 -25.84 -43.32 3.45
N LEU A 30 -24.86 -43.97 4.07
CA LEU A 30 -25.01 -44.71 5.33
C LEU A 30 -24.41 -43.97 6.52
N TRP A 31 -23.36 -43.19 6.27
CA TRP A 31 -22.60 -42.50 7.31
C TRP A 31 -22.03 -41.22 6.73
N ARG A 32 -22.03 -40.13 7.49
CA ARG A 32 -21.34 -38.89 7.14
C ARG A 32 -20.95 -38.12 8.39
N ASP A 33 -19.80 -37.45 8.35
CA ASP A 33 -19.39 -36.51 9.39
C ASP A 33 -18.46 -35.43 8.82
N TYR A 34 -18.48 -34.26 9.45
CA TYR A 34 -17.70 -33.07 9.12
C TYR A 34 -17.10 -32.51 10.41
N GLN A 35 -15.78 -32.54 10.55
CA GLN A 35 -15.12 -32.03 11.76
C GLN A 35 -13.85 -31.24 11.44
N ARG A 36 -13.57 -30.21 12.26
CA ARG A 36 -12.27 -29.54 12.27
C ARG A 36 -11.21 -30.50 12.84
N HIS A 37 -10.06 -30.58 12.19
CA HIS A 37 -8.96 -31.46 12.63
C HIS A 37 -7.96 -30.77 13.55
N PHE A 38 -8.07 -29.44 13.76
CA PHE A 38 -7.16 -28.65 14.61
C PHE A 38 -5.69 -29.05 14.41
N THR A 39 -5.24 -28.96 13.15
CA THR A 39 -3.85 -29.22 12.76
C THR A 39 -3.37 -30.68 12.93
N LYS A 40 -4.28 -31.62 13.17
CA LYS A 40 -4.02 -33.06 13.35
C LYS A 40 -4.75 -33.91 12.31
N GLN A 41 -4.43 -33.69 11.01
CA GLN A 41 -5.13 -34.38 9.91
C GLN A 41 -5.02 -35.92 9.99
N PRO A 42 -3.82 -36.52 10.13
CA PRO A 42 -3.71 -37.98 10.18
C PRO A 42 -4.45 -38.59 11.39
N GLU A 43 -4.40 -37.93 12.55
CA GLU A 43 -5.09 -38.34 13.77
C GLU A 43 -6.61 -38.23 13.62
N LYS A 44 -7.11 -37.15 12.99
CA LYS A 44 -8.55 -36.99 12.73
C LYS A 44 -9.07 -37.98 11.69
N VAL A 45 -8.27 -38.31 10.66
CA VAL A 45 -8.61 -39.39 9.71
C VAL A 45 -8.64 -40.75 10.43
N LEU A 46 -7.68 -41.01 11.33
CA LEU A 46 -7.68 -42.23 12.13
C LEU A 46 -8.94 -42.34 13.01
N GLU A 47 -9.35 -41.24 13.65
CA GLU A 47 -10.59 -41.15 14.43
C GLU A 47 -11.83 -41.46 13.57
N PHE A 48 -11.92 -40.86 12.38
CA PHE A 48 -13.04 -41.08 11.45
C PHE A 48 -13.11 -42.54 11.02
N LEU A 49 -11.98 -43.14 10.65
CA LEU A 49 -11.92 -44.56 10.25
C LEU A 49 -12.31 -45.48 11.41
N THR A 50 -11.87 -45.17 12.64
CA THR A 50 -12.23 -45.93 13.85
C THR A 50 -13.73 -45.89 14.09
N ARG A 51 -14.34 -44.72 13.91
CA ARG A 51 -15.79 -44.53 14.03
C ARG A 51 -16.56 -45.22 12.92
N ILE A 52 -16.12 -45.12 11.66
CA ILE A 52 -16.73 -45.82 10.53
C ILE A 52 -16.72 -47.35 10.76
N GLU A 53 -15.59 -47.92 11.19
CA GLU A 53 -15.47 -49.36 11.49
C GLU A 53 -16.40 -49.79 12.63
N SER A 54 -16.42 -49.04 13.73
CA SER A 54 -17.19 -49.38 14.94
C SER A 54 -18.70 -49.14 14.79
N GLU A 55 -19.12 -47.98 14.27
CA GLU A 55 -20.53 -47.60 14.14
C GLU A 55 -21.25 -48.42 13.04
N LEU A 56 -20.54 -48.83 11.97
CA LEU A 56 -21.12 -49.64 10.89
C LEU A 56 -20.84 -51.15 11.04
N GLY A 57 -20.06 -51.57 12.03
CA GLY A 57 -19.68 -52.98 12.24
C GLY A 57 -18.95 -53.59 11.03
N LEU A 58 -18.03 -52.85 10.43
CA LEU A 58 -17.37 -53.22 9.18
C LEU A 58 -15.95 -53.74 9.40
N ALA A 59 -15.64 -54.88 8.79
CA ALA A 59 -14.26 -55.32 8.61
C ALA A 59 -13.60 -54.51 7.46
N PRO A 60 -12.29 -54.19 7.53
CA PRO A 60 -11.61 -53.36 6.53
C PRO A 60 -11.80 -53.81 5.08
N GLU A 61 -11.88 -55.12 4.84
CA GLU A 61 -12.01 -55.74 3.52
C GLU A 61 -13.37 -55.47 2.84
N ARG A 62 -14.34 -54.95 3.60
CA ARG A 62 -15.67 -54.58 3.10
C ARG A 62 -15.75 -53.11 2.70
N LEU A 63 -14.65 -52.36 2.76
CA LEU A 63 -14.62 -50.93 2.47
C LEU A 63 -13.62 -50.62 1.34
N ARG A 64 -14.05 -49.77 0.41
CA ARG A 64 -13.18 -49.10 -0.55
C ARG A 64 -13.06 -47.63 -0.17
N LEU A 65 -11.85 -47.11 -0.14
CA LEU A 65 -11.51 -45.77 0.33
C LEU A 65 -10.97 -44.91 -0.82
N PHE A 66 -11.65 -43.79 -1.07
CA PHE A 66 -11.27 -42.78 -2.05
C PHE A 66 -11.08 -41.45 -1.32
N LEU A 67 -9.88 -40.89 -1.39
CA LEU A 67 -9.52 -39.69 -0.65
C LEU A 67 -9.31 -38.53 -1.62
N THR A 68 -9.77 -37.35 -1.23
CA THR A 68 -9.55 -36.10 -1.93
C THR A 68 -9.12 -35.00 -0.95
N GLY A 69 -9.00 -33.77 -1.44
CA GLY A 69 -8.53 -32.64 -0.65
C GLY A 69 -7.01 -32.63 -0.43
N SER A 70 -6.52 -31.52 0.13
CA SER A 70 -5.08 -31.23 0.30
C SER A 70 -4.27 -32.27 1.08
N GLY A 71 -4.89 -33.01 2.00
CA GLY A 71 -4.26 -34.06 2.80
C GLY A 71 -4.49 -35.49 2.28
N GLY A 72 -5.37 -35.66 1.29
CA GLY A 72 -5.82 -36.98 0.86
C GLY A 72 -4.70 -37.85 0.27
N ALA A 73 -3.83 -37.27 -0.57
CA ALA A 73 -2.79 -38.01 -1.27
C ALA A 73 -1.76 -38.65 -0.33
N ALA A 74 -1.32 -37.90 0.69
CA ALA A 74 -0.33 -38.37 1.66
C ALA A 74 -0.87 -39.49 2.55
N LEU A 75 -2.18 -39.50 2.83
CA LEU A 75 -2.82 -40.49 3.69
C LEU A 75 -3.29 -41.73 2.92
N ALA A 76 -3.69 -41.57 1.66
CA ALA A 76 -4.16 -42.67 0.80
C ALA A 76 -3.16 -43.83 0.75
N ARG A 77 -1.85 -43.52 0.63
CA ARG A 77 -0.76 -44.53 0.56
C ARG A 77 -0.69 -45.42 1.79
N HIS A 78 -1.00 -44.89 2.98
CA HIS A 78 -0.94 -45.65 4.24
C HIS A 78 -2.17 -46.54 4.42
N LEU A 79 -3.31 -46.17 3.81
CA LEU A 79 -4.60 -46.82 4.04
C LEU A 79 -4.98 -47.82 2.94
N GLY A 80 -4.21 -47.89 1.85
CA GLY A 80 -4.59 -48.64 0.65
C GLY A 80 -5.68 -47.96 -0.19
N GLY A 81 -6.03 -46.72 0.15
CA GLY A 81 -7.03 -45.93 -0.57
C GLY A 81 -6.47 -45.32 -1.86
N LYS A 82 -7.36 -44.85 -2.73
CA LYS A 82 -6.99 -44.13 -3.97
C LYS A 82 -7.18 -42.63 -3.79
N PHE A 83 -6.19 -41.83 -4.20
CA PHE A 83 -6.35 -40.38 -4.27
C PHE A 83 -7.14 -39.97 -5.52
N VAL A 84 -8.09 -39.06 -5.34
CA VAL A 84 -8.91 -38.46 -6.39
C VAL A 84 -8.67 -36.96 -6.37
N GLN A 85 -8.34 -36.38 -7.52
CA GLN A 85 -8.16 -34.94 -7.64
C GLN A 85 -9.50 -34.22 -7.36
N GLU A 86 -9.47 -33.20 -6.52
CA GLU A 86 -10.67 -32.57 -5.94
C GLU A 86 -11.60 -31.92 -6.96
N VAL A 87 -11.05 -31.19 -7.94
CA VAL A 87 -11.85 -30.58 -9.03
C VAL A 87 -12.57 -31.66 -9.84
N THR A 88 -11.92 -32.79 -10.08
CA THR A 88 -12.54 -33.97 -10.71
C THR A 88 -13.63 -34.55 -9.84
N ALA A 89 -13.38 -34.76 -8.54
CA ALA A 89 -14.36 -35.26 -7.60
C ALA A 89 -15.61 -34.38 -7.56
N VAL A 90 -15.45 -33.08 -7.32
CA VAL A 90 -16.55 -32.11 -7.28
C VAL A 90 -17.31 -32.09 -8.60
N SER A 91 -16.61 -32.13 -9.74
CA SER A 91 -17.26 -32.19 -11.06
C SER A 91 -18.13 -33.43 -11.23
N LEU A 92 -17.69 -34.60 -10.75
CA LEU A 92 -18.46 -35.85 -10.81
C LEU A 92 -19.70 -35.78 -9.91
N ALA A 93 -19.56 -35.24 -8.70
CA ALA A 93 -20.71 -35.01 -7.83
C ALA A 93 -21.73 -34.07 -8.47
N VAL A 94 -21.28 -32.97 -9.08
CA VAL A 94 -22.17 -32.01 -9.76
C VAL A 94 -22.88 -32.65 -10.95
N GLU A 95 -22.16 -33.38 -11.81
CA GLU A 95 -22.76 -34.08 -12.96
C GLU A 95 -23.80 -35.13 -12.52
N ARG A 96 -23.65 -35.73 -11.35
CA ARG A 96 -24.55 -36.76 -10.81
C ARG A 96 -25.76 -36.20 -10.08
N TYR A 97 -25.53 -35.27 -9.15
CA TYR A 97 -26.53 -34.80 -8.19
C TYR A 97 -27.22 -33.50 -8.63
N CYS A 98 -26.60 -32.72 -9.52
CA CYS A 98 -27.12 -31.43 -10.00
C CYS A 98 -26.78 -31.21 -11.50
N PRO A 99 -27.21 -32.09 -12.43
CA PRO A 99 -26.81 -32.06 -13.85
C PRO A 99 -27.16 -30.75 -14.59
N GLU A 100 -28.18 -30.03 -14.13
CA GLU A 100 -28.62 -28.73 -14.64
C GLU A 100 -27.62 -27.60 -14.37
N ALA A 101 -26.68 -27.77 -13.42
CA ALA A 101 -25.72 -26.75 -13.06
C ALA A 101 -24.80 -26.40 -14.23
N ASN A 102 -24.58 -25.10 -14.42
CA ASN A 102 -23.69 -24.59 -15.46
C ASN A 102 -22.48 -23.85 -14.86
N SER A 103 -22.52 -23.60 -13.56
CA SER A 103 -21.40 -23.01 -12.82
C SER A 103 -21.37 -23.52 -11.38
N VAL A 104 -20.17 -23.65 -10.83
CA VAL A 104 -19.93 -24.02 -9.44
C VAL A 104 -19.01 -22.99 -8.84
N VAL A 105 -19.34 -22.56 -7.63
CA VAL A 105 -18.49 -21.72 -6.78
C VAL A 105 -18.32 -22.46 -5.45
N GLU A 106 -17.14 -23.00 -5.24
CA GLU A 106 -16.78 -23.67 -3.99
C GLU A 106 -15.87 -22.77 -3.16
N LEU A 107 -16.27 -22.49 -1.93
CA LEU A 107 -15.48 -21.70 -1.00
C LEU A 107 -14.94 -22.60 0.10
N GLY A 108 -13.64 -22.87 0.09
CA GLY A 108 -12.93 -23.68 1.08
C GLY A 108 -12.32 -22.85 2.20
N GLY A 109 -11.58 -23.54 3.09
CA GLY A 109 -10.84 -22.89 4.17
C GLY A 109 -9.63 -22.11 3.68
N GLN A 110 -8.86 -22.64 2.73
CA GLN A 110 -7.61 -22.02 2.21
C GLN A 110 -7.64 -21.77 0.70
N ASP A 111 -8.63 -22.34 0.00
CA ASP A 111 -8.81 -22.19 -1.44
C ASP A 111 -10.29 -21.88 -1.77
N ALA A 112 -10.50 -21.46 -3.00
CA ALA A 112 -11.78 -21.19 -3.62
C ALA A 112 -11.68 -21.65 -5.08
N LYS A 113 -12.77 -22.23 -5.58
CA LYS A 113 -12.80 -22.88 -6.90
C LYS A 113 -14.02 -22.40 -7.67
N ILE A 114 -13.81 -22.06 -8.94
CA ILE A 114 -14.89 -21.81 -9.88
C ILE A 114 -14.77 -22.81 -11.03
N ILE A 115 -15.87 -23.50 -11.33
CA ILE A 115 -15.96 -24.41 -12.48
C ILE A 115 -17.08 -23.91 -13.37
N VAL A 116 -16.76 -23.50 -14.59
CA VAL A 116 -17.75 -23.15 -15.61
C VAL A 116 -17.92 -24.33 -16.56
N PHE A 117 -19.16 -24.79 -16.74
CA PHE A 117 -19.48 -25.87 -17.65
C PHE A 117 -20.01 -25.28 -18.96
N LYS A 118 -19.24 -25.41 -20.05
CA LYS A 118 -19.65 -24.97 -21.39
C LYS A 118 -20.29 -26.15 -22.13
N ALA A 119 -21.49 -25.94 -22.66
CA ALA A 119 -22.10 -26.92 -23.57
C ALA A 119 -21.19 -27.16 -24.78
N PRO A 120 -21.02 -28.41 -25.24
CA PRO A 120 -20.27 -28.69 -26.45
C PRO A 120 -21.01 -28.15 -27.69
N GLU A 121 -20.26 -27.81 -28.73
CA GLU A 121 -20.81 -27.55 -30.07
C GLU A 121 -21.13 -28.91 -30.72
N GLY A 122 -22.21 -29.58 -30.26
CA GLY A 122 -22.63 -30.92 -30.72
C GLY A 122 -23.08 -31.86 -29.58
N GLU A 123 -23.20 -33.17 -29.86
CA GLU A 123 -23.42 -34.19 -28.83
C GLU A 123 -22.10 -34.51 -28.10
N GLY A 124 -22.07 -34.34 -26.77
CA GLY A 124 -20.89 -34.61 -25.96
C GLY A 124 -21.03 -34.18 -24.49
N ARG A 125 -20.01 -34.46 -23.66
CA ARG A 125 -19.95 -33.99 -22.26
C ARG A 125 -19.66 -32.49 -22.21
N LYS A 126 -20.22 -31.76 -21.23
CA LYS A 126 -19.93 -30.34 -21.00
C LYS A 126 -18.41 -30.13 -20.82
N LYS A 127 -17.82 -29.18 -21.54
CA LYS A 127 -16.42 -28.78 -21.36
C LYS A 127 -16.28 -28.06 -20.02
N LYS A 128 -15.37 -28.55 -19.16
CA LYS A 128 -15.10 -28.01 -17.82
C LYS A 128 -13.99 -26.98 -17.91
N ILE A 129 -14.24 -25.76 -17.45
CA ILE A 129 -13.23 -24.70 -17.34
C ILE A 129 -13.04 -24.43 -15.84
N PRO A 130 -12.12 -25.15 -15.19
CA PRO A 130 -11.83 -24.94 -13.78
C PRO A 130 -10.84 -23.78 -13.59
N SER A 131 -11.01 -23.06 -12.49
CA SER A 131 -10.11 -22.04 -12.01
C SER A 131 -10.07 -22.10 -10.49
N MET A 132 -8.88 -21.96 -9.93
CA MET A 132 -8.66 -22.01 -8.48
C MET A 132 -7.51 -21.08 -8.10
N ASN A 133 -7.52 -20.63 -6.85
CA ASN A 133 -6.37 -19.98 -6.21
C ASN A 133 -5.50 -21.05 -5.55
N ASP A 134 -4.27 -21.22 -6.04
CA ASP A 134 -3.43 -22.32 -5.57
C ASP A 134 -2.72 -22.05 -4.23
N LYS A 135 -2.62 -20.79 -3.78
CA LYS A 135 -1.77 -20.42 -2.63
C LYS A 135 -2.25 -19.24 -1.78
N CYS A 136 -3.16 -18.39 -2.27
CA CYS A 136 -3.55 -17.18 -1.57
C CYS A 136 -4.88 -17.38 -0.84
N ALA A 137 -4.87 -17.37 0.50
CA ALA A 137 -6.08 -17.37 1.32
C ALA A 137 -6.97 -16.11 1.11
N GLY A 138 -6.50 -15.09 0.40
CA GLY A 138 -7.31 -13.91 0.06
C GLY A 138 -8.57 -14.31 -0.71
N GLY A 139 -9.74 -13.98 -0.16
CA GLY A 139 -11.02 -14.40 -0.71
C GLY A 139 -11.51 -15.80 -0.31
N THR A 140 -11.02 -16.37 0.80
CA THR A 140 -11.39 -17.72 1.30
C THR A 140 -11.93 -17.70 2.73
N GLY A 141 -12.41 -18.86 3.23
CA GLY A 141 -12.95 -19.01 4.58
C GLY A 141 -11.96 -18.65 5.71
N ALA A 142 -10.65 -18.83 5.52
CA ALA A 142 -9.65 -18.47 6.53
C ALA A 142 -9.63 -16.96 6.84
N VAL A 143 -9.96 -16.11 5.86
CA VAL A 143 -10.07 -14.66 6.09
C VAL A 143 -11.25 -14.38 7.01
N ILE A 144 -12.38 -15.05 6.80
CA ILE A 144 -13.57 -14.91 7.64
C ILE A 144 -13.25 -15.31 9.08
N ASP A 145 -12.63 -16.48 9.30
CA ASP A 145 -12.22 -16.95 10.63
C ASP A 145 -11.31 -15.93 11.34
N LYS A 146 -10.34 -15.37 10.61
CA LYS A 146 -9.38 -14.39 11.15
C LYS A 146 -10.06 -13.09 11.57
N ILE A 147 -10.90 -12.54 10.71
CA ILE A 147 -11.65 -11.31 11.00
C ILE A 147 -12.66 -11.56 12.12
N ASN A 148 -13.33 -12.71 12.13
CA ASN A 148 -14.26 -13.09 13.19
C ASN A 148 -13.59 -13.09 14.57
N ALA A 149 -12.40 -13.71 14.68
CA ALA A 149 -11.60 -13.69 15.91
C ALA A 149 -11.20 -12.27 16.33
N LYS A 150 -10.85 -11.41 15.36
CA LYS A 150 -10.49 -10.00 15.59
C LYS A 150 -11.66 -9.18 16.11
N LEU A 151 -12.84 -9.37 15.51
CA LEU A 151 -14.08 -8.71 15.89
C LEU A 151 -14.71 -9.30 17.16
N ARG A 152 -14.11 -10.38 17.71
CA ARG A 152 -14.57 -11.11 18.90
C ARG A 152 -16.03 -11.54 18.81
N ILE A 153 -16.47 -11.91 17.60
CA ILE A 153 -17.81 -12.46 17.38
C ILE A 153 -17.79 -13.92 17.83
N PRO A 154 -18.68 -14.34 18.75
CA PRO A 154 -18.79 -15.74 19.15
C PRO A 154 -19.05 -16.65 17.95
N ALA A 155 -18.46 -17.85 17.93
CA ALA A 155 -18.51 -18.74 16.77
C ALA A 155 -19.95 -19.12 16.40
N GLU A 156 -20.84 -19.28 17.38
CA GLU A 156 -22.26 -19.54 17.17
C GLU A 156 -22.99 -18.37 16.47
N GLN A 157 -22.52 -17.13 16.63
CA GLN A 157 -23.14 -15.95 16.02
C GLN A 157 -22.62 -15.64 14.61
N LEU A 158 -21.54 -16.27 14.17
CA LEU A 158 -20.99 -16.07 12.82
C LEU A 158 -21.97 -16.56 11.74
N ALA A 159 -22.67 -17.66 11.99
CA ALA A 159 -23.66 -18.23 11.07
C ALA A 159 -24.81 -17.25 10.76
N ASP A 160 -25.17 -16.43 11.75
CA ASP A 160 -26.30 -15.49 11.71
C ASP A 160 -25.94 -14.10 11.17
N GLN A 161 -24.66 -13.84 10.85
CA GLN A 161 -24.24 -12.57 10.26
C GLN A 161 -24.92 -12.36 8.90
N GLY A 162 -25.59 -11.22 8.73
CA GLY A 162 -26.30 -10.86 7.51
C GLY A 162 -25.46 -10.07 6.51
N TYR A 163 -26.06 -9.79 5.37
CA TYR A 163 -25.54 -8.92 4.31
C TYR A 163 -26.66 -8.05 3.72
N ALA A 164 -27.85 -8.60 3.50
CA ALA A 164 -28.97 -7.90 2.88
C ALA A 164 -29.44 -6.69 3.71
N GLY A 165 -29.54 -5.53 3.07
CA GLY A 165 -29.97 -4.28 3.72
C GLY A 165 -28.94 -3.68 4.69
N ILE A 166 -27.74 -4.25 4.79
CA ILE A 166 -26.65 -3.75 5.64
C ILE A 166 -25.77 -2.78 4.84
N LYS A 167 -25.35 -1.71 5.50
CA LYS A 167 -24.45 -0.72 4.91
C LYS A 167 -23.06 -1.33 4.70
N LEU A 168 -22.59 -1.30 3.46
CA LEU A 168 -21.28 -1.80 3.08
C LEU A 168 -20.23 -0.70 3.12
N HIS A 169 -19.05 -1.03 3.63
CA HIS A 169 -17.85 -0.22 3.65
C HIS A 169 -16.81 -0.84 2.72
N HIS A 170 -15.86 -0.01 2.28
CA HIS A 170 -14.77 -0.53 1.48
C HIS A 170 -13.81 -1.36 2.35
N VAL A 171 -13.60 -2.60 1.96
CA VAL A 171 -12.62 -3.54 2.55
C VAL A 171 -11.88 -4.22 1.41
N ALA A 172 -10.56 -4.33 1.48
CA ALA A 172 -9.75 -5.00 0.46
C ALA A 172 -10.00 -6.53 0.43
N GLY A 173 -10.29 -7.09 -0.75
CA GLY A 173 -10.69 -8.50 -0.89
C GLY A 173 -9.58 -9.46 -1.32
N LYS A 174 -8.50 -8.89 -1.90
CA LYS A 174 -7.40 -9.64 -2.52
C LYS A 174 -6.49 -10.34 -1.51
N CYS A 175 -6.42 -9.85 -0.29
CA CYS A 175 -5.52 -10.35 0.74
C CYS A 175 -6.12 -10.18 2.13
N GLY A 176 -6.14 -11.25 2.92
CA GLY A 176 -6.70 -11.23 4.27
C GLY A 176 -5.99 -10.28 5.24
N VAL A 177 -4.74 -9.89 4.95
CA VAL A 177 -4.00 -8.89 5.74
C VAL A 177 -4.53 -7.48 5.49
N PHE A 178 -4.77 -7.11 4.24
CA PHE A 178 -5.34 -5.80 3.92
C PHE A 178 -6.79 -5.71 4.38
N ALA A 179 -7.56 -6.78 4.20
CA ALA A 179 -8.91 -6.88 4.75
C ALA A 179 -8.93 -6.61 6.26
N GLU A 180 -7.99 -7.21 7.00
CA GLU A 180 -7.85 -7.00 8.44
C GLU A 180 -7.43 -5.56 8.79
N THR A 181 -6.53 -4.96 8.01
CA THR A 181 -6.07 -3.58 8.22
C THR A 181 -7.22 -2.58 8.03
N ASP A 182 -7.99 -2.74 6.95
CA ASP A 182 -9.17 -1.93 6.67
C ASP A 182 -10.22 -2.09 7.75
N ILE A 183 -10.51 -3.33 8.17
CA ILE A 183 -11.48 -3.61 9.23
C ILE A 183 -11.04 -3.02 10.56
N ASN A 184 -9.75 -3.07 10.92
CA ASN A 184 -9.25 -2.42 12.13
C ASN A 184 -9.40 -0.90 12.06
N GLY A 185 -9.09 -0.30 10.90
CA GLY A 185 -9.28 1.13 10.69
C GLY A 185 -10.74 1.54 10.87
N LEU A 186 -11.67 0.78 10.25
CA LEU A 186 -13.10 1.02 10.36
C LEU A 186 -13.63 0.75 11.79
N GLN A 187 -13.12 -0.28 12.48
CA GLN A 187 -13.46 -0.57 13.87
C GLN A 187 -13.00 0.54 14.81
N LYS A 188 -11.77 1.06 14.64
CA LYS A 188 -11.26 2.22 15.39
C LYS A 188 -12.05 3.50 15.09
N GLN A 189 -12.63 3.60 13.90
CA GLN A 189 -13.59 4.66 13.59
C GLN A 189 -14.99 4.37 14.16
N GLY A 190 -15.25 3.24 14.81
CA GLY A 190 -16.55 2.92 15.42
C GLY A 190 -17.60 2.34 14.45
N VAL A 191 -17.21 1.73 13.33
CA VAL A 191 -18.18 0.97 12.49
C VAL A 191 -18.70 -0.25 13.26
N PRO A 192 -20.03 -0.51 13.26
CA PRO A 192 -20.59 -1.71 13.88
C PRO A 192 -20.06 -3.02 13.29
N THR A 193 -19.88 -4.03 14.15
CA THR A 193 -19.34 -5.34 13.79
C THR A 193 -20.10 -6.04 12.64
N GLY A 194 -21.43 -5.92 12.60
CA GLY A 194 -22.25 -6.50 11.52
C GLY A 194 -22.00 -5.83 10.15
N GLU A 195 -21.78 -4.51 10.12
CA GLU A 195 -21.44 -3.79 8.88
C GLU A 195 -20.04 -4.18 8.39
N LEU A 196 -19.08 -4.36 9.31
CA LEU A 196 -17.73 -4.84 8.97
C LEU A 196 -17.77 -6.24 8.35
N MET A 197 -18.60 -7.13 8.88
CA MET A 197 -18.71 -8.49 8.38
C MET A 197 -19.42 -8.58 7.03
N ALA A 198 -20.51 -7.83 6.83
CA ALA A 198 -21.17 -7.71 5.53
C ALA A 198 -20.21 -7.14 4.46
N SER A 199 -19.39 -6.15 4.83
CA SER A 199 -18.36 -5.57 3.96
C SER A 199 -17.27 -6.58 3.59
N LEU A 200 -16.88 -7.46 4.50
CA LEU A 200 -15.96 -8.54 4.22
C LEU A 200 -16.56 -9.54 3.22
N PHE A 201 -17.82 -9.93 3.39
CA PHE A 201 -18.51 -10.84 2.47
C PHE A 201 -18.58 -10.26 1.05
N GLU A 202 -18.97 -9.00 0.90
CA GLU A 202 -18.92 -8.28 -0.38
C GLU A 202 -17.55 -8.38 -1.04
N SER A 203 -16.52 -8.08 -0.26
CA SER A 203 -15.15 -8.04 -0.73
C SER A 203 -14.64 -9.41 -1.20
N ILE A 204 -14.97 -10.48 -0.47
CA ILE A 204 -14.65 -11.86 -0.85
C ILE A 204 -15.35 -12.25 -2.15
N VAL A 205 -16.64 -11.94 -2.30
CA VAL A 205 -17.43 -12.28 -3.49
C VAL A 205 -16.90 -11.53 -4.73
N GLN A 206 -16.69 -10.22 -4.63
CA GLN A 206 -16.14 -9.42 -5.73
C GLN A 206 -14.76 -9.91 -6.16
N GLN A 207 -13.89 -10.25 -5.20
CA GLN A 207 -12.57 -10.79 -5.49
C GLN A 207 -12.64 -12.10 -6.28
N ASN A 208 -13.50 -13.03 -5.86
CA ASN A 208 -13.68 -14.31 -6.55
C ASN A 208 -14.24 -14.10 -7.97
N LEU A 209 -15.23 -13.21 -8.13
CA LEU A 209 -15.79 -12.87 -9.44
C LEU A 209 -14.79 -12.17 -10.36
N SER A 210 -13.89 -11.35 -9.83
CA SER A 210 -12.89 -10.64 -10.63
C SER A 210 -11.69 -11.49 -11.02
N VAL A 211 -11.26 -12.43 -10.17
CA VAL A 211 -9.99 -13.16 -10.36
C VAL A 211 -10.21 -14.59 -10.82
N LEU A 212 -11.10 -15.33 -10.18
CA LEU A 212 -11.25 -16.77 -10.46
C LEU A 212 -12.06 -17.02 -11.73
N THR A 213 -12.91 -16.09 -12.15
CA THR A 213 -13.63 -16.24 -13.42
C THR A 213 -12.72 -16.14 -14.64
N ARG A 214 -11.53 -15.50 -14.52
CA ARG A 214 -10.56 -15.28 -15.62
C ARG A 214 -11.22 -14.73 -16.90
N GLY A 215 -12.19 -13.83 -16.71
CA GLY A 215 -12.97 -13.21 -17.77
C GLY A 215 -14.19 -14.01 -18.25
N HIS A 216 -14.40 -15.24 -17.77
CA HIS A 216 -15.61 -16.02 -18.08
C HIS A 216 -16.83 -15.55 -17.28
N THR A 217 -18.01 -15.61 -17.88
CA THR A 217 -19.27 -15.34 -17.17
C THR A 217 -19.84 -16.61 -16.52
N LEU A 218 -20.17 -16.57 -15.24
CA LEU A 218 -20.94 -17.66 -14.60
C LEU A 218 -22.31 -17.76 -15.27
N ARG A 219 -22.77 -18.97 -15.59
CA ARG A 219 -24.03 -19.20 -16.29
C ARG A 219 -25.16 -19.56 -15.31
N PRO A 220 -26.43 -19.22 -15.61
CA PRO A 220 -27.56 -19.52 -14.74
C PRO A 220 -27.62 -20.99 -14.32
N VAL A 221 -28.12 -21.21 -13.10
CA VAL A 221 -27.94 -22.42 -12.30
C VAL A 221 -26.48 -22.55 -11.81
N VAL A 222 -26.20 -21.80 -10.74
CA VAL A 222 -24.92 -21.74 -10.03
C VAL A 222 -25.06 -22.51 -8.71
N LEU A 223 -24.13 -23.44 -8.47
CA LEU A 223 -24.04 -24.13 -7.18
C LEU A 223 -23.03 -23.45 -6.27
N LEU A 224 -23.45 -23.14 -5.05
CA LEU A 224 -22.59 -22.66 -3.99
C LEU A 224 -22.20 -23.83 -3.07
N LEU A 225 -20.93 -24.20 -3.05
CA LEU A 225 -20.39 -25.34 -2.31
C LEU A 225 -19.38 -24.89 -1.25
N GLY A 226 -19.07 -25.80 -0.32
CA GLY A 226 -18.08 -25.57 0.74
C GLY A 226 -18.67 -24.96 2.03
N GLY A 227 -17.87 -25.00 3.10
CA GLY A 227 -18.31 -24.69 4.47
C GLY A 227 -18.90 -23.27 4.62
N PRO A 228 -18.17 -22.20 4.28
CA PRO A 228 -18.69 -20.84 4.32
C PRO A 228 -20.02 -20.63 3.60
N ASN A 229 -20.18 -21.19 2.38
CA ASN A 229 -21.43 -21.10 1.63
C ASN A 229 -22.57 -21.93 2.23
N THR A 230 -22.26 -22.93 3.06
CA THR A 230 -23.24 -23.79 3.73
C THR A 230 -23.73 -23.18 5.05
N TYR A 231 -22.82 -22.61 5.84
CA TYR A 231 -23.09 -22.27 7.24
C TYR A 231 -23.24 -20.76 7.50
N ILE A 232 -22.84 -19.88 6.58
CA ILE A 232 -22.84 -18.43 6.81
C ILE A 232 -23.90 -17.78 5.93
N ARG A 233 -24.99 -17.28 6.54
CA ARG A 233 -26.12 -16.67 5.82
C ARG A 233 -25.68 -15.50 4.94
N GLY A 234 -24.92 -14.56 5.48
CA GLY A 234 -24.48 -13.36 4.77
C GLY A 234 -23.59 -13.64 3.54
N MET A 235 -22.87 -14.77 3.51
CA MET A 235 -22.09 -15.17 2.33
C MET A 235 -23.00 -15.55 1.16
N VAL A 236 -24.07 -16.31 1.43
CA VAL A 236 -25.05 -16.72 0.42
C VAL A 236 -25.82 -15.50 -0.10
N GLU A 237 -26.22 -14.60 0.80
CA GLU A 237 -26.85 -13.33 0.44
C GLU A 237 -25.93 -12.48 -0.46
N ALA A 238 -24.64 -12.38 -0.15
CA ALA A 238 -23.67 -11.64 -0.97
C ALA A 238 -23.51 -12.23 -2.38
N TRP A 239 -23.46 -13.56 -2.52
CA TRP A 239 -23.45 -14.23 -3.84
C TRP A 239 -24.73 -13.95 -4.63
N ARG A 240 -25.88 -14.01 -3.96
CA ARG A 240 -27.20 -13.77 -4.56
C ARG A 240 -27.42 -12.31 -4.98
N ALA A 241 -26.71 -11.35 -4.38
CA ALA A 241 -26.72 -9.97 -4.84
C ALA A 241 -25.81 -9.75 -6.07
N ASN A 242 -24.62 -10.35 -6.08
CA ASN A 242 -23.57 -10.02 -7.03
C ASN A 242 -23.62 -10.80 -8.36
N ILE A 243 -24.04 -12.07 -8.34
CA ILE A 243 -24.15 -12.87 -9.56
C ILE A 243 -25.22 -12.31 -10.51
N PRO A 244 -26.44 -11.94 -10.06
CA PRO A 244 -27.43 -11.34 -10.94
C PRO A 244 -26.99 -10.00 -11.51
N ALA A 245 -26.31 -9.15 -10.72
CA ALA A 245 -25.75 -7.90 -11.21
C ALA A 245 -24.74 -8.12 -12.34
N MET A 246 -23.92 -9.18 -12.26
CA MET A 246 -23.03 -9.57 -13.35
C MET A 246 -23.80 -10.08 -14.58
N TRP A 247 -24.88 -10.84 -14.41
CA TRP A 247 -25.72 -11.29 -15.53
C TRP A 247 -26.38 -10.12 -16.26
N GLU A 248 -26.89 -9.14 -15.52
CA GLU A 248 -27.44 -7.90 -16.08
C GLU A 248 -26.36 -7.11 -16.83
N GLU A 249 -25.19 -6.88 -16.21
CA GLU A 249 -24.05 -6.17 -16.80
C GLU A 249 -23.60 -6.81 -18.12
N ARG A 250 -23.60 -8.15 -18.17
CA ARG A 250 -23.14 -8.94 -19.33
C ARG A 250 -24.27 -9.41 -20.24
N LYS A 251 -25.51 -8.95 -20.04
CA LYS A 251 -26.70 -9.31 -20.84
C LYS A 251 -26.86 -10.82 -21.02
N VAL A 252 -26.61 -11.58 -19.96
CA VAL A 252 -26.80 -13.03 -19.95
C VAL A 252 -28.29 -13.33 -19.95
N ALA A 253 -28.75 -14.24 -20.80
CA ALA A 253 -30.13 -14.74 -20.74
C ALA A 253 -30.33 -15.51 -19.43
N VAL A 254 -31.22 -15.01 -18.57
CA VAL A 254 -31.55 -15.62 -17.28
C VAL A 254 -32.94 -16.25 -17.37
N PRO A 255 -33.14 -17.53 -16.96
CA PRO A 255 -34.47 -18.13 -16.88
C PRO A 255 -35.37 -17.36 -15.91
N ASP A 256 -36.67 -17.27 -16.22
CA ASP A 256 -37.68 -16.65 -15.35
C ASP A 256 -37.97 -17.55 -14.14
N ARG A 257 -37.08 -17.50 -13.15
CA ARG A 257 -37.13 -18.24 -11.88
C ARG A 257 -36.57 -17.37 -10.75
N PRO A 258 -37.01 -17.60 -9.49
CA PRO A 258 -36.41 -16.93 -8.33
C PRO A 258 -34.89 -17.11 -8.27
N VAL A 259 -34.19 -16.10 -7.76
CA VAL A 259 -32.72 -16.13 -7.66
C VAL A 259 -32.23 -17.29 -6.79
N GLU A 260 -33.02 -17.71 -5.81
CA GLU A 260 -32.74 -18.83 -4.91
C GLU A 260 -32.73 -20.18 -5.64
N GLU A 261 -33.48 -20.31 -6.73
CA GLU A 261 -33.48 -21.50 -7.61
C GLU A 261 -32.36 -21.46 -8.65
N LEU A 262 -31.87 -20.26 -8.97
CA LEU A 262 -30.76 -20.07 -9.91
C LEU A 262 -29.39 -20.07 -9.23
N ILE A 263 -29.34 -19.78 -7.93
CA ILE A 263 -28.13 -19.74 -7.10
C ILE A 263 -28.42 -20.58 -5.85
N VAL A 264 -28.01 -21.85 -5.94
CA VAL A 264 -28.47 -22.92 -5.05
C VAL A 264 -27.34 -23.33 -4.11
N VAL A 265 -27.65 -23.46 -2.82
CA VAL A 265 -26.82 -24.18 -1.84
C VAL A 265 -27.46 -25.55 -1.64
N PRO A 266 -26.88 -26.64 -2.16
CA PRO A 266 -27.46 -27.98 -2.01
C PRO A 266 -27.38 -28.47 -0.55
N GLU A 267 -28.30 -29.35 -0.14
CA GLU A 267 -28.42 -29.83 1.26
C GLU A 267 -27.14 -30.47 1.83
N SER A 268 -26.29 -31.04 0.95
CA SER A 268 -25.00 -31.64 1.30
C SER A 268 -23.80 -30.88 0.73
N ALA A 269 -23.92 -29.56 0.52
CA ALA A 269 -22.91 -28.69 -0.10
C ALA A 269 -21.48 -28.85 0.46
N GLN A 270 -21.34 -29.09 1.76
CA GLN A 270 -20.05 -29.33 2.42
C GLN A 270 -19.41 -30.67 2.04
N TYR A 271 -20.19 -31.66 1.57
CA TYR A 271 -19.74 -33.02 1.27
C TYR A 271 -19.49 -33.30 -0.21
N PHE A 272 -19.67 -32.34 -1.12
CA PHE A 272 -19.61 -32.59 -2.58
C PHE A 272 -18.27 -33.19 -3.04
N ALA A 273 -17.14 -32.76 -2.48
CA ALA A 273 -15.84 -33.37 -2.79
C ALA A 273 -15.77 -34.84 -2.35
N ALA A 274 -16.24 -35.15 -1.14
CA ALA A 274 -16.28 -36.52 -0.62
C ALA A 274 -17.26 -37.42 -1.40
N LEU A 275 -18.46 -36.91 -1.72
CA LEU A 275 -19.42 -37.58 -2.59
C LEU A 275 -18.84 -37.82 -3.98
N GLY A 276 -18.11 -36.85 -4.52
CA GLY A 276 -17.39 -36.96 -5.77
C GLY A 276 -16.34 -38.06 -5.79
N ALA A 277 -15.61 -38.23 -4.67
CA ALA A 277 -14.66 -39.33 -4.49
C ALA A 277 -15.38 -40.69 -4.43
N VAL A 278 -16.58 -40.76 -3.86
CA VAL A 278 -17.44 -41.95 -3.93
C VAL A 278 -17.85 -42.25 -5.37
N GLU A 279 -18.32 -41.25 -6.12
CA GLU A 279 -18.74 -41.43 -7.52
C GLU A 279 -17.57 -41.89 -8.41
N PHE A 280 -16.38 -41.30 -8.23
CA PHE A 280 -15.17 -41.78 -8.87
C PHE A 280 -14.92 -43.27 -8.56
N GLY A 281 -15.07 -43.66 -7.29
CA GLY A 281 -14.91 -45.05 -6.88
C GLY A 281 -15.93 -46.04 -7.45
N ARG A 282 -17.11 -45.58 -7.87
CA ARG A 282 -18.13 -46.42 -8.53
C ARG A 282 -17.72 -46.81 -9.95
N GLU A 283 -17.06 -45.89 -10.66
CA GLU A 283 -16.59 -46.11 -12.03
C GLU A 283 -15.30 -46.95 -12.07
N GLU A 284 -14.62 -47.09 -10.93
CA GLU A 284 -13.36 -47.83 -10.78
C GLU A 284 -13.56 -49.31 -10.49
N GLU A 285 -12.61 -50.13 -10.94
CA GLU A 285 -12.59 -51.57 -10.70
C GLU A 285 -12.64 -51.92 -9.20
N ALA A 286 -13.33 -53.02 -8.85
CA ALA A 286 -13.61 -53.41 -7.46
C ALA A 286 -12.35 -53.58 -6.58
N ALA A 287 -11.19 -53.89 -7.16
CA ALA A 287 -9.92 -54.03 -6.46
C ALA A 287 -9.26 -52.69 -6.10
N VAL A 288 -9.65 -51.61 -6.78
CA VAL A 288 -9.05 -50.28 -6.60
C VAL A 288 -9.62 -49.61 -5.35
N GLY A 289 -8.74 -48.98 -4.57
CA GLY A 289 -9.09 -48.30 -3.32
C GLY A 289 -9.40 -49.27 -2.18
N ALA A 290 -9.02 -50.54 -2.25
CA ALA A 290 -9.27 -51.52 -1.20
C ALA A 290 -8.59 -51.10 0.12
N TYR A 291 -9.41 -50.81 1.14
CA TYR A 291 -8.93 -50.35 2.43
C TYR A 291 -8.20 -51.47 3.19
N ARG A 292 -6.98 -51.17 3.67
CA ARG A 292 -6.08 -52.16 4.32
C ARG A 292 -6.07 -52.08 5.85
N GLY A 293 -6.97 -51.30 6.45
CA GLY A 293 -7.02 -51.08 7.90
C GLY A 293 -6.12 -49.93 8.39
N ARG A 294 -6.21 -49.64 9.70
CA ARG A 294 -5.58 -48.47 10.36
C ARG A 294 -4.11 -48.67 10.75
N ALA A 295 -3.64 -49.90 10.89
CA ALA A 295 -2.34 -50.21 11.50
C ALA A 295 -1.14 -49.51 10.85
N ALA A 296 -1.14 -49.31 9.53
CA ALA A 296 -0.06 -48.62 8.84
C ALA A 296 -0.07 -47.10 9.07
N LEU A 297 -1.25 -46.50 9.25
CA LEU A 297 -1.39 -45.09 9.65
C LEU A 297 -0.98 -44.90 11.11
N GLU A 298 -1.33 -45.84 12.00
CA GLU A 298 -0.90 -45.85 13.41
C GLU A 298 0.63 -45.93 13.54
N ARG A 299 1.31 -46.78 12.75
CA ARG A 299 2.79 -46.82 12.71
C ARG A 299 3.41 -45.55 12.15
N TYR A 300 2.80 -44.95 11.12
CA TYR A 300 3.27 -43.67 10.59
C TYR A 300 3.23 -42.56 11.64
N LEU A 301 2.19 -42.54 12.48
CA LEU A 301 2.04 -41.61 13.60
C LEU A 301 3.10 -41.82 14.69
N ALA A 302 3.48 -43.08 14.97
CA ALA A 302 4.41 -43.42 16.04
C ALA A 302 5.90 -43.24 15.67
N GLU A 303 6.33 -43.64 14.47
CA GLU A 303 7.77 -43.78 14.15
C GLU A 303 8.20 -43.12 12.83
N GLY A 304 7.35 -43.18 11.78
CA GLY A 304 7.74 -42.76 10.43
C GLY A 304 7.86 -41.25 10.22
N ARG A 305 7.19 -40.45 11.06
CA ARG A 305 7.10 -38.99 10.94
C ARG A 305 8.42 -38.28 11.24
N GLU A 306 9.20 -38.76 12.22
CA GLU A 306 10.43 -38.10 12.67
C GLU A 306 11.59 -38.24 11.66
N ALA A 307 11.70 -39.41 11.01
CA ALA A 307 12.68 -39.65 9.97
C ALA A 307 12.43 -38.81 8.70
N GLU A 308 11.16 -38.59 8.32
CA GLU A 308 10.78 -37.75 7.17
C GLU A 308 11.06 -36.26 7.43
N LYS A 309 10.92 -35.80 8.69
CA LYS A 309 11.29 -34.45 9.11
C LYS A 309 12.79 -34.20 9.06
N GLN A 310 13.60 -35.10 9.62
CA GLN A 310 15.07 -35.00 9.63
C GLN A 310 15.65 -34.88 8.21
N ALA A 311 15.06 -35.59 7.23
CA ALA A 311 15.48 -35.53 5.83
C ALA A 311 15.11 -34.22 5.10
N ARG A 312 14.12 -33.46 5.58
CA ARG A 312 13.58 -32.25 4.92
C ARG A 312 13.78 -30.94 5.71
N GLY A 313 14.11 -31.05 6.99
CA GLY A 313 14.24 -29.94 7.93
C GLY A 313 15.58 -29.22 7.90
N SER A 314 15.63 -28.07 8.57
CA SER A 314 16.86 -27.36 8.92
C SER A 314 17.25 -27.65 10.38
N ARG A 315 18.52 -27.38 10.71
CA ARG A 315 19.03 -27.37 12.09
C ARG A 315 18.29 -26.35 12.96
N ALA A 316 18.33 -26.51 14.28
CA ALA A 316 17.82 -25.54 15.25
C ALA A 316 18.42 -24.12 15.06
N LEU A 317 17.85 -23.14 15.77
CA LEU A 317 18.35 -21.75 15.83
C LEU A 317 19.74 -21.60 16.47
N TRP A 318 20.26 -22.67 17.06
CA TRP A 318 21.56 -22.75 17.74
C TRP A 318 22.23 -24.08 17.40
N ALA A 319 23.56 -24.13 17.43
CA ALA A 319 24.33 -25.34 17.13
C ALA A 319 24.63 -26.18 18.39
N ASN A 320 24.90 -25.55 19.52
CA ASN A 320 25.07 -26.19 20.82
C ASN A 320 24.66 -25.24 21.97
N GLU A 321 24.47 -25.77 23.17
CA GLU A 321 24.02 -25.02 24.34
C GLU A 321 24.99 -23.88 24.72
N GLY A 322 26.29 -24.09 24.55
CA GLY A 322 27.31 -23.05 24.79
C GLY A 322 27.20 -21.85 23.84
N GLU A 323 26.85 -22.06 22.57
CA GLU A 323 26.57 -20.96 21.62
C GLU A 323 25.32 -20.17 22.06
N LEU A 324 24.26 -20.87 22.46
CA LEU A 324 23.02 -20.23 22.91
C LEU A 324 23.24 -19.40 24.18
N ASP A 325 24.03 -19.92 25.11
CA ASP A 325 24.38 -19.20 26.34
C ASP A 325 25.26 -17.98 26.07
N ALA A 326 26.24 -18.08 25.17
CA ALA A 326 27.05 -16.93 24.75
C ALA A 326 26.19 -15.85 24.08
N PHE A 327 25.23 -16.25 23.23
CA PHE A 327 24.27 -15.33 22.63
C PHE A 327 23.39 -14.65 23.69
N ARG A 328 22.83 -15.43 24.62
CA ARG A 328 22.02 -14.92 25.74
C ARG A 328 22.79 -13.94 26.61
N GLN A 329 24.08 -14.17 26.82
CA GLN A 329 24.96 -13.24 27.54
C GLN A 329 25.21 -11.96 26.74
N ARG A 330 25.53 -12.06 25.44
CA ARG A 330 25.79 -10.89 24.57
C ARG A 330 24.58 -9.97 24.44
N PHE A 331 23.38 -10.53 24.30
CA PHE A 331 22.13 -9.77 24.15
C PHE A 331 21.29 -9.77 25.44
N ARG A 332 21.93 -10.03 26.58
CA ARG A 332 21.27 -9.92 27.88
C ARG A 332 20.82 -8.49 28.07
N ARG A 333 19.53 -8.29 28.33
CA ARG A 333 19.01 -6.96 28.66
C ARG A 333 19.50 -6.56 30.03
N GLU A 334 20.10 -5.38 30.11
CA GLU A 334 20.31 -4.72 31.39
C GLU A 334 18.94 -4.43 32.02
N THR A 335 18.81 -4.81 33.30
CA THR A 335 17.59 -4.48 34.05
C THR A 335 17.63 -2.98 34.36
N TRP A 336 16.80 -2.21 33.66
CA TRP A 336 16.66 -0.78 33.95
C TRP A 336 16.13 -0.60 35.37
N GLN A 337 16.81 0.26 36.14
CA GLN A 337 16.37 0.62 37.48
C GLN A 337 15.67 1.99 37.44
N PRO A 338 14.46 2.11 38.00
CA PRO A 338 13.80 3.40 38.15
C PRO A 338 14.66 4.39 38.91
N ALA A 339 14.58 5.68 38.52
CA ALA A 339 15.24 6.75 39.25
C ALA A 339 14.72 6.82 40.69
N ARG A 340 15.64 7.05 41.63
CA ARG A 340 15.32 7.29 43.04
C ARG A 340 15.37 8.77 43.32
N PHE A 341 14.36 9.26 44.01
CA PHE A 341 14.20 10.68 44.33
C PHE A 341 14.27 10.90 45.84
N THR A 342 14.64 12.12 46.22
CA THR A 342 14.68 12.56 47.62
C THR A 342 13.32 13.11 48.01
N PRO A 343 12.64 12.56 49.04
CA PRO A 343 11.34 13.05 49.49
C PRO A 343 11.32 14.57 49.70
N GLY A 344 10.29 15.24 49.17
CA GLY A 344 10.13 16.70 49.23
C GLY A 344 10.73 17.48 48.06
N GLU A 345 11.51 16.85 47.16
CA GLU A 345 12.01 17.54 45.96
C GLU A 345 10.95 17.63 44.85
N THR A 346 11.17 18.54 43.88
CA THR A 346 10.37 18.63 42.66
C THR A 346 11.16 18.03 41.50
N VAL A 347 10.66 16.93 40.97
CA VAL A 347 11.23 16.24 39.81
C VAL A 347 10.69 16.92 38.56
N ARG A 348 11.59 17.51 37.77
CA ARG A 348 11.26 18.15 36.50
C ARG A 348 11.60 17.22 35.35
N GLY A 349 10.72 17.15 34.35
CA GLY A 349 11.02 16.35 33.16
C GLY A 349 10.09 16.55 31.99
N PHE A 350 10.47 15.95 30.86
CA PHE A 350 9.72 15.91 29.62
C PHE A 350 9.05 14.56 29.47
N VAL A 351 7.77 14.56 29.11
CA VAL A 351 7.03 13.33 28.84
C VAL A 351 7.03 13.06 27.34
N GLY A 352 7.32 11.81 26.98
CA GLY A 352 7.13 11.30 25.64
C GLY A 352 6.05 10.23 25.64
N LEU A 353 5.09 10.33 24.73
CA LEU A 353 3.94 9.42 24.64
C LEU A 353 3.84 8.84 23.23
N ASP A 354 3.94 7.52 23.12
CA ASP A 354 3.79 6.76 21.87
C ASP A 354 2.45 6.01 21.88
N GLY A 355 1.46 6.57 21.19
CA GLY A 355 0.15 5.96 20.96
C GLY A 355 0.16 5.04 19.73
N GLY A 356 0.80 3.88 19.86
CA GLY A 356 0.95 2.90 18.79
C GLY A 356 -0.33 2.12 18.45
N SER A 357 -0.30 1.34 17.37
CA SER A 357 -1.47 0.57 16.90
C SER A 357 -1.82 -0.64 17.77
N THR A 358 -0.83 -1.22 18.44
CA THR A 358 -0.93 -2.42 19.32
C THR A 358 -0.70 -2.09 20.79
N SER A 359 0.04 -1.03 21.10
CA SER A 359 0.54 -0.74 22.44
C SER A 359 0.79 0.75 22.62
N THR A 360 0.51 1.25 23.82
CA THR A 360 0.78 2.63 24.24
C THR A 360 1.96 2.62 25.20
N LYS A 361 2.91 3.54 25.02
CA LYS A 361 4.09 3.68 25.88
C LYS A 361 4.29 5.12 26.28
N ALA A 362 4.77 5.33 27.49
CA ALA A 362 5.13 6.65 27.98
C ALA A 362 6.48 6.61 28.69
N VAL A 363 7.23 7.71 28.59
CA VAL A 363 8.50 7.90 29.29
C VAL A 363 8.54 9.27 29.91
N LEU A 364 9.24 9.37 31.04
CA LEU A 364 9.64 10.64 31.67
C LEU A 364 11.15 10.80 31.54
N MET A 365 11.59 11.93 31.01
CA MET A 365 12.99 12.25 30.74
C MET A 365 13.43 13.49 31.50
N SER A 366 14.63 13.48 32.10
CA SER A 366 15.18 14.66 32.80
C SER A 366 15.62 15.77 31.82
N PRO A 367 15.87 16.99 32.31
CA PRO A 367 16.50 18.06 31.52
C PRO A 367 17.87 17.68 30.92
N GLU A 368 18.61 16.81 31.62
CA GLU A 368 19.89 16.24 31.19
C GLU A 368 19.73 15.11 30.18
N ARG A 369 18.48 14.82 29.77
CA ARG A 369 18.09 13.79 28.78
C ARG A 369 18.28 12.37 29.29
N GLU A 370 18.19 12.15 30.60
CA GLU A 370 18.22 10.82 31.22
C GLU A 370 16.81 10.26 31.43
N LEU A 371 16.64 8.94 31.31
CA LEU A 371 15.33 8.30 31.47
C LEU A 371 15.01 8.07 32.95
N LEU A 372 13.97 8.75 33.45
CA LEU A 372 13.57 8.75 34.87
C LEU A 372 12.50 7.70 35.20
N ALA A 373 11.47 7.60 34.36
CA ALA A 373 10.36 6.66 34.51
C ALA A 373 9.86 6.16 33.14
N LYS A 374 9.24 4.97 33.11
CA LYS A 374 8.64 4.42 31.89
C LYS A 374 7.40 3.57 32.16
N ALA A 375 6.47 3.55 31.22
CA ALA A 375 5.27 2.74 31.25
C ALA A 375 5.00 2.11 29.87
N TYR A 376 4.51 0.87 29.85
CA TYR A 376 4.19 0.13 28.64
C TYR A 376 2.88 -0.65 28.86
N ARG A 377 1.94 -0.56 27.91
CA ARG A 377 0.68 -1.33 27.96
C ARG A 377 0.20 -1.71 26.57
N LEU A 378 -0.46 -2.87 26.46
CA LEU A 378 -1.21 -3.25 25.26
C LEU A 378 -2.46 -2.38 25.13
N SER A 379 -2.67 -1.81 23.94
CA SER A 379 -3.77 -0.87 23.70
C SER A 379 -5.13 -1.56 23.86
N GLN A 380 -6.05 -0.91 24.58
CA GLN A 380 -7.43 -1.38 24.71
C GLN A 380 -8.37 -0.79 23.64
N GLY A 381 -7.81 -0.06 22.68
CA GLY A 381 -8.53 0.48 21.53
C GLY A 381 -8.88 1.97 21.62
N ASN A 382 -8.86 2.56 22.82
CA ASN A 382 -9.05 4.00 23.01
C ASN A 382 -7.74 4.71 23.40
N PRO A 383 -7.17 5.57 22.53
CA PRO A 383 -5.89 6.21 22.81
C PRO A 383 -5.93 7.22 23.96
N ILE A 384 -7.07 7.89 24.22
CA ILE A 384 -7.19 8.87 25.30
C ILE A 384 -7.17 8.15 26.66
N GLU A 385 -7.99 7.11 26.81
CA GLU A 385 -8.02 6.29 28.04
C GLU A 385 -6.69 5.59 28.30
N ASP A 386 -6.08 5.01 27.25
CA ASP A 386 -4.76 4.40 27.34
C ASP A 386 -3.73 5.42 27.84
N SER A 387 -3.83 6.68 27.40
CA SER A 387 -2.93 7.77 27.81
C SER A 387 -3.16 8.20 29.25
N MET A 388 -4.42 8.34 29.70
CA MET A 388 -4.75 8.63 31.10
C MET A 388 -4.11 7.60 32.04
N GLU A 389 -4.20 6.31 31.70
CA GLU A 389 -3.55 5.26 32.47
C GLU A 389 -2.02 5.35 32.40
N MET A 390 -1.44 5.69 31.25
CA MET A 390 0.03 5.86 31.15
C MET A 390 0.54 6.98 32.06
N PHE A 391 -0.16 8.11 32.12
CA PHE A 391 0.17 9.19 33.05
C PHE A 391 0.01 8.74 34.50
N ARG A 392 -1.08 8.03 34.83
CA ARG A 392 -1.29 7.47 36.17
C ARG A 392 -0.11 6.59 36.61
N LEU A 393 0.36 5.69 35.73
CA LEU A 393 1.50 4.80 36.00
C LEU A 393 2.83 5.54 36.14
N LEU A 394 3.08 6.60 35.35
CA LEU A 394 4.28 7.41 35.49
C LEU A 394 4.26 8.23 36.80
N CYS A 395 3.13 8.86 37.12
CA CYS A 395 2.95 9.58 38.37
C CYS A 395 3.14 8.65 39.58
N GLU A 396 2.53 7.46 39.56
CA GLU A 396 2.67 6.48 40.63
C GLU A 396 4.14 6.07 40.87
N GLN A 397 4.94 5.89 39.81
CA GLN A 397 6.37 5.56 39.94
C GLN A 397 7.21 6.69 40.56
N VAL A 398 6.83 7.94 40.35
CA VAL A 398 7.57 9.12 40.81
C VAL A 398 7.05 9.59 42.18
N GLU A 399 5.76 9.93 42.27
CA GLU A 399 5.15 10.57 43.43
C GLU A 399 5.01 9.63 44.64
N SER A 400 4.98 8.30 44.45
CA SER A 400 5.02 7.34 45.56
C SER A 400 6.29 7.42 46.40
N GLN A 401 7.34 8.08 45.88
CA GLN A 401 8.59 8.35 46.60
C GLN A 401 8.52 9.64 47.44
N GLY A 402 7.35 10.29 47.54
CA GLY A 402 7.15 11.50 48.34
C GLY A 402 7.64 12.78 47.68
N VAL A 403 7.68 12.82 46.35
CA VAL A 403 8.15 13.95 45.53
C VAL A 403 7.05 14.49 44.64
N ARG A 404 7.21 15.71 44.13
CA ARG A 404 6.26 16.32 43.19
C ARG A 404 6.78 16.23 41.76
N LEU A 405 5.95 15.79 40.81
CA LEU A 405 6.30 15.80 39.39
C LEU A 405 5.88 17.11 38.71
N GLU A 406 6.81 17.74 38.00
CA GLU A 406 6.58 18.91 37.13
C GLU A 406 6.95 18.55 35.69
N VAL A 407 5.97 18.61 34.79
CA VAL A 407 6.17 18.31 33.36
C VAL A 407 6.53 19.61 32.62
N LEU A 408 7.75 19.68 32.10
CA LEU A 408 8.28 20.83 31.36
C LEU A 408 7.87 20.84 29.88
N GLY A 409 7.45 19.69 29.36
CA GLY A 409 6.91 19.55 28.01
C GLY A 409 6.44 18.14 27.70
N LEU A 410 5.56 18.03 26.70
CA LEU A 410 4.97 16.77 26.24
C LEU A 410 5.16 16.61 24.72
N GLY A 411 5.83 15.52 24.33
CA GLY A 411 5.87 15.06 22.94
C GLY A 411 4.98 13.84 22.73
N THR A 412 4.26 13.82 21.60
CA THR A 412 3.43 12.67 21.19
C THR A 412 3.94 12.07 19.89
N THR A 413 3.80 10.76 19.71
CA THR A 413 4.16 10.02 18.50
C THR A 413 3.24 8.81 18.32
N GLY A 414 3.49 8.01 17.27
CA GLY A 414 2.68 6.86 16.92
C GLY A 414 1.40 7.24 16.15
N TYR A 415 0.50 6.27 16.00
CA TYR A 415 -0.74 6.41 15.21
C TYR A 415 -1.71 7.43 15.79
N ALA A 416 -1.69 7.63 17.11
CA ALA A 416 -2.60 8.52 17.81
C ALA A 416 -2.03 9.93 18.05
N LYS A 417 -0.83 10.27 17.52
CA LYS A 417 -0.12 11.51 17.85
C LYS A 417 -0.97 12.79 17.73
N ASP A 418 -1.76 12.92 16.66
CA ASP A 418 -2.51 14.15 16.38
C ASP A 418 -3.68 14.29 17.36
N VAL A 419 -4.41 13.19 17.62
CA VAL A 419 -5.50 13.15 18.60
C VAL A 419 -4.97 13.42 20.01
N LEU A 420 -3.83 12.80 20.37
CA LEU A 420 -3.21 12.98 21.68
C LEU A 420 -2.63 14.39 21.85
N LYS A 421 -2.09 14.98 20.78
CA LYS A 421 -1.64 16.37 20.80
C LYS A 421 -2.78 17.32 21.13
N ASP A 422 -3.91 17.16 20.46
CA ASP A 422 -5.06 18.05 20.64
C ASP A 422 -5.75 17.81 21.99
N ALA A 423 -5.90 16.55 22.43
CA ALA A 423 -6.57 16.19 23.69
C ALA A 423 -5.74 16.51 24.94
N LEU A 424 -4.40 16.42 24.86
CA LEU A 424 -3.50 16.61 26.01
C LEU A 424 -2.77 17.96 25.99
N GLY A 425 -2.92 18.74 24.91
CA GLY A 425 -2.13 19.96 24.70
C GLY A 425 -0.63 19.66 24.48
N ALA A 426 -0.28 18.60 23.76
CA ALA A 426 1.14 18.28 23.54
C ALA A 426 1.86 19.36 22.73
N ASP A 427 3.13 19.58 23.06
CA ASP A 427 3.98 20.60 22.44
C ASP A 427 4.36 20.25 21.00
N VAL A 428 4.46 18.95 20.72
CA VAL A 428 4.82 18.40 19.42
C VAL A 428 4.14 17.06 19.17
N ALA A 429 3.68 16.87 17.93
CA ALA A 429 3.27 15.58 17.39
C ALA A 429 4.32 15.12 16.38
N LEU A 430 5.25 14.30 16.83
CA LEU A 430 6.38 13.84 16.06
C LEU A 430 6.00 12.60 15.23
N VAL A 431 6.49 12.51 13.99
CA VAL A 431 6.35 11.26 13.22
C VAL A 431 7.24 10.18 13.84
N GLU A 432 6.70 8.97 13.97
CA GLU A 432 7.34 7.87 14.67
C GLU A 432 8.73 7.52 14.13
N THR A 433 8.95 7.59 12.82
CA THR A 433 10.28 7.36 12.22
C THR A 433 11.31 8.35 12.76
N VAL A 434 10.95 9.62 12.90
CA VAL A 434 11.85 10.66 13.43
C VAL A 434 12.09 10.45 14.92
N ALA A 435 11.05 10.08 15.66
CA ALA A 435 11.17 9.75 17.08
C ALA A 435 12.14 8.58 17.30
N HIS A 436 11.95 7.48 16.58
CA HIS A 436 12.85 6.33 16.60
C HIS A 436 14.29 6.67 16.22
N THR A 437 14.51 7.52 15.21
CA THR A 437 15.85 8.00 14.84
C THR A 437 16.48 8.80 15.98
N LYS A 438 15.74 9.75 16.58
CA LYS A 438 16.25 10.55 17.70
C LYS A 438 16.62 9.70 18.91
N SER A 439 15.81 8.70 19.25
CA SER A 439 16.12 7.76 20.34
C SER A 439 17.38 6.95 20.05
N ALA A 440 17.53 6.42 18.82
CA ALA A 440 18.71 5.64 18.47
C ALA A 440 19.99 6.49 18.49
N LEU A 441 19.97 7.67 17.86
CA LEU A 441 21.12 8.58 17.82
C LEU A 441 21.46 9.20 19.19
N HIS A 442 20.57 9.10 20.17
CA HIS A 442 20.85 9.55 21.54
C HIS A 442 21.67 8.53 22.35
N TYR A 443 21.53 7.23 22.06
CA TYR A 443 22.22 6.17 22.80
C TYR A 443 23.35 5.48 22.04
N TYR A 444 23.39 5.63 20.72
CA TYR A 444 24.34 4.95 19.85
C TYR A 444 24.93 5.94 18.85
N ASP A 445 26.26 6.00 18.79
CA ASP A 445 27.00 6.82 17.83
C ASP A 445 27.20 6.10 16.50
N ASP A 446 27.36 6.88 15.41
CA ASP A 446 27.61 6.40 14.04
C ASP A 446 26.67 5.26 13.58
N VAL A 447 25.39 5.36 13.92
CA VAL A 447 24.39 4.36 13.49
C VAL A 447 24.19 4.47 11.98
N ASP A 448 24.29 3.34 11.30
CA ASP A 448 24.07 3.24 9.85
C ASP A 448 22.64 2.78 9.53
N VAL A 449 22.12 1.83 10.33
CA VAL A 449 20.81 1.22 10.08
C VAL A 449 20.04 1.08 11.39
N ILE A 450 18.79 1.53 11.36
CA ILE A 450 17.84 1.32 12.45
C ILE A 450 16.74 0.40 11.94
N CYS A 451 16.52 -0.74 12.61
CA CYS A 451 15.48 -1.70 12.31
C CYS A 451 14.44 -1.74 13.44
N ASP A 452 13.35 -1.01 13.28
CA ASP A 452 12.19 -1.04 14.18
C ASP A 452 11.17 -2.09 13.70
N VAL A 453 10.99 -3.14 14.49
CA VAL A 453 10.00 -4.20 14.21
C VAL A 453 8.88 -4.10 15.25
N GLY A 454 7.84 -3.37 14.89
CA GLY A 454 6.62 -3.20 15.67
C GLY A 454 5.67 -4.39 15.57
N GLY A 455 4.49 -4.22 16.17
CA GLY A 455 3.42 -5.22 16.07
C GLY A 455 2.87 -5.32 14.65
N GLN A 456 2.51 -4.20 14.03
CA GLN A 456 1.85 -4.18 12.72
C GLN A 456 2.78 -3.70 11.60
N ASP A 457 3.86 -3.02 11.93
CA ASP A 457 4.74 -2.39 10.97
C ASP A 457 6.22 -2.73 11.17
N ILE A 458 6.97 -2.58 10.09
CA ILE A 458 8.43 -2.68 10.05
C ILE A 458 8.94 -1.36 9.50
N LYS A 459 9.91 -0.76 10.18
CA LYS A 459 10.54 0.49 9.78
C LYS A 459 12.04 0.29 9.75
N LEU A 460 12.59 0.41 8.56
CA LEU A 460 14.02 0.45 8.35
C LEU A 460 14.37 1.89 8.04
N ILE A 461 15.24 2.48 8.85
CA ILE A 461 15.73 3.83 8.66
C ILE A 461 17.21 3.72 8.36
N LEU A 462 17.57 4.11 7.14
CA LEU A 462 18.93 4.11 6.64
C LEU A 462 19.52 5.48 6.90
N LEU A 463 20.64 5.51 7.60
CA LEU A 463 21.35 6.71 7.96
C LEU A 463 22.63 6.85 7.15
N LYS A 464 23.03 8.08 6.87
CA LYS A 464 24.35 8.42 6.35
C LYS A 464 24.80 9.69 7.05
N ASN A 465 25.93 9.63 7.75
CA ASN A 465 26.47 10.74 8.54
C ASN A 465 25.44 11.30 9.56
N GLY A 466 24.70 10.42 10.24
CA GLY A 466 23.68 10.80 11.23
C GLY A 466 22.39 11.41 10.66
N GLN A 467 22.25 11.49 9.33
CA GLN A 467 21.04 11.97 8.66
C GLN A 467 20.29 10.83 8.00
N VAL A 468 18.95 10.90 7.95
CA VAL A 468 18.14 9.89 7.25
C VAL A 468 18.36 10.02 5.76
N LYS A 469 18.96 8.98 5.20
CA LYS A 469 19.17 8.77 3.77
C LYS A 469 17.86 8.31 3.12
N ASP A 470 17.33 7.20 3.63
CA ASP A 470 16.13 6.56 3.11
C ASP A 470 15.44 5.84 4.26
N PHE A 471 14.17 5.50 4.07
CA PHE A 471 13.45 4.67 5.01
C PHE A 471 12.47 3.77 4.28
N LYS A 472 12.49 2.48 4.63
CA LYS A 472 11.52 1.49 4.17
C LYS A 472 10.49 1.30 5.26
N LEU A 473 9.24 1.59 4.93
CA LEU A 473 8.10 1.36 5.81
C LEU A 473 7.24 0.27 5.20
N ASN A 474 6.92 -0.72 6.00
CA ASN A 474 5.87 -1.67 5.71
C ASN A 474 4.79 -1.54 6.75
N THR A 475 3.68 -0.89 6.37
CA THR A 475 2.46 -0.75 7.19
C THR A 475 1.32 -1.62 6.68
N GLN A 476 1.52 -2.31 5.55
CA GLN A 476 0.46 -2.98 4.79
C GLN A 476 0.59 -4.51 4.79
N CYS A 477 1.80 -5.04 4.99
CA CYS A 477 2.08 -6.46 4.93
C CYS A 477 2.43 -7.00 6.33
N SER A 478 1.75 -8.07 6.75
CA SER A 478 2.08 -8.75 8.01
C SER A 478 3.32 -9.64 7.93
N ALA A 479 3.92 -9.77 6.74
CA ALA A 479 5.12 -10.57 6.58
C ALA A 479 6.28 -9.92 7.33
N GLY A 480 6.70 -10.57 8.41
CA GLY A 480 7.87 -10.18 9.18
C GLY A 480 7.63 -9.14 10.27
N ASN A 481 6.39 -8.97 10.75
CA ASN A 481 6.09 -8.13 11.92
C ASN A 481 5.78 -8.97 13.17
N GLY A 482 5.76 -8.32 14.34
CA GLY A 482 5.56 -8.99 15.63
C GLY A 482 4.18 -9.60 15.79
N TYR A 483 3.13 -9.00 15.22
CA TYR A 483 1.77 -9.51 15.32
C TYR A 483 1.60 -10.87 14.62
N PHE A 484 2.31 -11.10 13.51
CA PHE A 484 2.29 -12.40 12.86
C PHE A 484 2.83 -13.51 13.78
N LEU A 485 3.94 -13.24 14.47
CA LEU A 485 4.53 -14.16 15.45
C LEU A 485 3.60 -14.36 16.65
N GLN A 486 3.01 -13.28 17.16
CA GLN A 486 2.02 -13.32 18.25
C GLN A 486 0.80 -14.17 17.87
N SER A 487 0.25 -13.97 16.68
CA SER A 487 -0.91 -14.73 16.19
C SER A 487 -0.57 -16.20 15.95
N ALA A 488 0.63 -16.52 15.47
CA ALA A 488 1.07 -17.90 15.31
C ALA A 488 1.22 -18.60 16.66
N ALA A 489 1.89 -17.97 17.63
CA ALA A 489 2.04 -18.49 18.99
C ALA A 489 0.69 -18.71 19.68
N ALA A 490 -0.21 -17.72 19.63
CA ALA A 490 -1.56 -17.85 20.16
C ALA A 490 -2.34 -18.98 19.47
N GLY A 491 -2.19 -19.13 18.15
CA GLY A 491 -2.77 -20.24 17.39
C GLY A 491 -2.26 -21.64 17.81
N PHE A 492 -1.07 -21.71 18.41
CA PHE A 492 -0.50 -22.92 19.01
C PHE A 492 -0.76 -23.03 20.52
N GLY A 493 -1.40 -22.03 21.15
CA GLY A 493 -1.67 -22.00 22.59
C GLY A 493 -0.53 -21.48 23.47
N PHE A 494 0.45 -20.75 22.90
CA PHE A 494 1.54 -20.12 23.63
C PHE A 494 1.27 -18.62 23.85
N ALA A 495 1.69 -18.09 24.99
CA ALA A 495 1.82 -16.64 25.17
C ALA A 495 2.99 -16.11 24.31
N VAL A 496 2.94 -14.85 23.91
CA VAL A 496 3.98 -14.28 23.02
C VAL A 496 5.32 -14.13 23.74
N GLU A 497 5.28 -13.95 25.05
CA GLU A 497 6.43 -13.89 25.96
C GLU A 497 7.18 -15.22 26.01
N ASP A 498 6.48 -16.35 25.87
CA ASP A 498 7.05 -17.69 25.91
C ASP A 498 7.62 -18.14 24.55
N PHE A 499 7.41 -17.36 23.48
CA PHE A 499 7.80 -17.72 22.12
C PHE A 499 9.29 -18.10 22.04
N ALA A 500 10.16 -17.26 22.62
CA ALA A 500 11.60 -17.43 22.46
C ALA A 500 12.08 -18.76 23.08
N GLU A 501 11.64 -19.05 24.30
CA GLU A 501 12.02 -20.28 25.00
C GLU A 501 11.44 -21.52 24.31
N ALA A 502 10.20 -21.45 23.84
CA ALA A 502 9.62 -22.53 23.05
C ALA A 502 10.42 -22.76 21.76
N ALA A 503 10.75 -21.72 21.00
CA ALA A 503 11.56 -21.83 19.79
C ALA A 503 12.98 -22.36 20.05
N PHE A 504 13.61 -21.99 21.17
CA PHE A 504 14.93 -22.51 21.55
C PHE A 504 14.90 -23.97 22.01
N SER A 505 13.77 -24.48 22.48
CA SER A 505 13.62 -25.91 22.82
C SER A 505 13.64 -26.84 21.60
N ALA A 506 13.42 -26.31 20.40
CA ALA A 506 13.38 -27.09 19.17
C ALA A 506 14.79 -27.51 18.72
N THR A 507 15.00 -28.80 18.48
CA THR A 507 16.26 -29.36 17.95
C THR A 507 16.32 -29.39 16.42
N ALA A 508 15.18 -29.18 15.76
CA ALA A 508 15.04 -29.06 14.32
C ALA A 508 13.89 -28.10 13.98
N MET A 509 13.88 -27.55 12.77
CA MET A 509 12.82 -26.64 12.32
C MET A 509 12.50 -26.80 10.83
N PRO A 510 11.26 -26.53 10.39
CA PRO A 510 10.93 -26.51 8.97
C PRO A 510 11.52 -25.26 8.30
N THR A 511 11.81 -25.37 6.99
CA THR A 511 12.32 -24.25 6.20
C THR A 511 11.17 -23.51 5.52
N PHE A 512 10.82 -22.34 6.03
CA PHE A 512 9.84 -21.45 5.40
C PHE A 512 10.42 -20.76 4.15
N GLY A 513 9.57 -20.60 3.13
CA GLY A 513 9.80 -19.59 2.10
C GLY A 513 9.61 -18.19 2.69
N TYR A 514 10.49 -17.24 2.33
CA TYR A 514 10.26 -15.84 2.67
C TYR A 514 9.34 -15.20 1.62
N GLY A 515 8.49 -14.26 2.04
CA GLY A 515 7.48 -13.65 1.19
C GLY A 515 6.20 -13.33 1.95
N CYS A 516 5.07 -13.50 1.28
CA CYS A 516 3.76 -13.15 1.81
C CYS A 516 3.41 -13.92 3.10
N ALA A 517 2.90 -13.23 4.11
CA ALA A 517 2.38 -13.85 5.34
C ALA A 517 1.27 -14.87 5.09
N VAL A 518 0.48 -14.68 4.03
CA VAL A 518 -0.53 -15.66 3.62
C VAL A 518 0.10 -16.97 3.16
N PHE A 519 1.21 -16.91 2.40
CA PHE A 519 1.92 -18.13 2.01
C PHE A 519 2.60 -18.78 3.20
N MET A 520 3.15 -18.00 4.14
CA MET A 520 3.68 -18.56 5.38
C MET A 520 2.58 -19.21 6.23
N GLN A 521 1.35 -18.69 6.23
CA GLN A 521 0.22 -19.37 6.88
C GLN A 521 -0.11 -20.70 6.21
N SER A 522 -0.13 -20.73 4.88
CA SER A 522 -0.27 -21.98 4.13
C SER A 522 0.86 -22.95 4.45
N ASP A 523 2.11 -22.47 4.55
CA ASP A 523 3.28 -23.24 4.94
C ASP A 523 3.14 -23.79 6.38
N ILE A 524 2.62 -23.00 7.35
CA ILE A 524 2.33 -23.49 8.70
C ILE A 524 1.39 -24.69 8.62
N VAL A 525 0.30 -24.59 7.87
CA VAL A 525 -0.66 -25.70 7.70
C VAL A 525 0.00 -26.90 7.00
N ASP A 526 0.82 -26.66 5.99
CA ASP A 526 1.55 -27.71 5.28
C ASP A 526 2.61 -28.38 6.14
N PHE A 527 3.27 -27.66 7.05
CA PHE A 527 4.21 -28.22 8.01
C PHE A 527 3.49 -28.99 9.11
N GLN A 528 2.32 -28.52 9.55
CA GLN A 528 1.45 -29.29 10.44
C GLN A 528 0.99 -30.60 9.77
N ARG A 529 0.63 -30.57 8.48
CA ARG A 529 0.35 -31.78 7.69
C ARG A 529 1.54 -32.76 7.67
N GLN A 530 2.76 -32.24 7.61
CA GLN A 530 3.99 -33.02 7.68
C GLN A 530 4.36 -33.46 9.12
N GLY A 531 3.62 -32.99 10.13
CA GLY A 531 3.76 -33.41 11.51
C GLY A 531 4.73 -32.58 12.36
N TRP A 532 5.18 -31.42 11.89
CA TRP A 532 6.01 -30.48 12.65
C TRP A 532 5.26 -29.98 13.91
N ARG A 533 5.97 -29.91 15.04
CA ARG A 533 5.44 -29.45 16.32
C ARG A 533 5.44 -27.92 16.40
N ALA A 534 4.70 -27.37 17.36
CA ALA A 534 4.54 -25.93 17.50
C ALA A 534 5.88 -25.21 17.75
N GLU A 535 6.71 -25.74 18.66
CA GLU A 535 8.04 -25.25 18.98
C GLU A 535 8.97 -25.24 17.75
N GLU A 536 8.94 -26.29 16.94
CA GLU A 536 9.72 -26.41 15.70
C GLU A 536 9.27 -25.39 14.66
N ILE A 537 7.95 -25.23 14.49
CA ILE A 537 7.37 -24.25 13.58
C ILE A 537 7.71 -22.83 14.03
N MET A 538 7.61 -22.52 15.33
CA MET A 538 7.98 -21.20 15.88
C MET A 538 9.46 -20.89 15.64
N ALA A 539 10.36 -21.86 15.77
CA ALA A 539 11.76 -21.71 15.40
C ALA A 539 11.93 -21.39 13.91
N GLY A 540 11.22 -22.09 13.03
CA GLY A 540 11.20 -21.81 11.59
C GLY A 540 10.66 -20.41 11.24
N LEU A 541 9.63 -19.96 11.97
CA LEU A 541 9.04 -18.63 11.82
C LEU A 541 10.01 -17.52 12.26
N ALA A 542 10.74 -17.71 13.36
CA ALA A 542 11.82 -16.80 13.77
C ALA A 542 12.94 -16.76 12.72
N ALA A 543 13.34 -17.90 12.16
CA ALA A 543 14.39 -17.99 11.16
C ALA A 543 14.06 -17.31 9.81
N VAL A 544 12.77 -17.25 9.43
CA VAL A 544 12.33 -16.59 8.19
C VAL A 544 12.06 -15.09 8.37
N LEU A 545 11.83 -14.63 9.61
CA LEU A 545 11.62 -13.22 9.95
C LEU A 545 12.65 -12.27 9.29
N PRO A 546 13.97 -12.45 9.45
CA PRO A 546 14.94 -11.54 8.83
C PRO A 546 14.93 -11.60 7.30
N LYS A 547 14.62 -12.75 6.70
CA LYS A 547 14.47 -12.85 5.24
C LYS A 547 13.28 -12.02 4.77
N ASN A 548 12.18 -12.00 5.54
CA ASN A 548 11.05 -11.14 5.24
C ASN A 548 11.40 -9.65 5.39
N ILE A 549 12.07 -9.26 6.48
CA ILE A 549 12.48 -7.86 6.71
C ILE A 549 13.43 -7.38 5.60
N TRP A 550 14.52 -8.10 5.36
CA TRP A 550 15.61 -7.64 4.51
C TRP A 550 15.46 -7.98 3.03
N LEU A 551 14.91 -9.14 2.68
CA LEU A 551 14.82 -9.57 1.28
C LEU A 551 13.46 -9.27 0.66
N TYR A 552 12.37 -9.44 1.41
CA TYR A 552 11.02 -9.26 0.87
C TYR A 552 10.50 -7.83 1.02
N VAL A 553 10.50 -7.32 2.25
CA VAL A 553 9.90 -6.03 2.60
C VAL A 553 10.77 -4.87 2.13
N SER A 554 12.07 -4.93 2.42
CA SER A 554 12.98 -3.83 2.06
C SER A 554 13.68 -4.00 0.72
N GLN A 555 13.69 -5.24 0.19
CA GLN A 555 14.37 -5.59 -1.04
C GLN A 555 15.86 -5.19 -1.03
N ILE A 556 16.53 -5.34 0.13
CA ILE A 556 17.94 -5.04 0.32
C ILE A 556 18.71 -6.36 0.47
N PRO A 557 19.18 -6.98 -0.64
CA PRO A 557 19.90 -8.25 -0.56
C PRO A 557 21.32 -8.12 -0.02
N ASN A 558 21.92 -6.93 -0.13
CA ASN A 558 23.31 -6.65 0.26
C ASN A 558 23.37 -5.66 1.42
N LEU A 559 23.25 -6.19 2.66
CA LEU A 559 23.24 -5.39 3.89
C LEU A 559 24.57 -4.66 4.13
N ALA A 560 25.69 -5.22 3.67
CA ALA A 560 27.01 -4.61 3.84
C ALA A 560 27.15 -3.25 3.13
N LYS A 561 26.32 -2.97 2.11
CA LYS A 561 26.26 -1.64 1.48
C LYS A 561 25.59 -0.58 2.35
N LEU A 562 24.85 -0.98 3.38
CA LEU A 562 24.14 -0.02 4.24
C LEU A 562 25.04 0.59 5.30
N GLY A 563 26.17 -0.05 5.61
CA GLY A 563 27.06 0.29 6.73
C GLY A 563 27.23 -0.90 7.67
N ARG A 564 27.95 -0.73 8.79
CA ARG A 564 28.28 -1.81 9.73
C ARG A 564 27.46 -1.76 11.02
N ARG A 565 26.97 -0.60 11.45
CA ARG A 565 26.29 -0.44 12.75
C ARG A 565 24.77 -0.53 12.61
N PHE A 566 24.20 -1.60 13.14
CA PHE A 566 22.77 -1.90 13.12
C PHE A 566 22.18 -1.77 14.52
N VAL A 567 21.10 -0.99 14.66
CA VAL A 567 20.32 -0.89 15.89
C VAL A 567 18.96 -1.55 15.68
N LEU A 568 18.73 -2.68 16.33
CA LEU A 568 17.46 -3.39 16.36
C LEU A 568 16.59 -2.79 17.47
N GLN A 569 15.37 -2.38 17.13
CA GLN A 569 14.39 -1.85 18.08
C GLN A 569 12.95 -2.30 17.78
N GLY A 570 11.99 -1.86 18.59
CA GLY A 570 10.59 -2.27 18.53
C GLY A 570 10.27 -3.40 19.49
N GLY A 571 8.96 -3.61 19.73
CA GLY A 571 8.48 -4.61 20.69
C GLY A 571 8.83 -6.05 20.32
N THR A 572 8.99 -6.36 19.02
CA THR A 572 9.33 -7.72 18.55
C THR A 572 10.71 -8.15 19.04
N GLN A 573 11.63 -7.20 19.28
CA GLN A 573 12.98 -7.53 19.75
C GLN A 573 13.00 -8.01 21.20
N TYR A 574 11.89 -7.93 21.95
CA TYR A 574 11.73 -8.63 23.23
C TYR A 574 11.86 -10.16 23.08
N ASN A 575 11.52 -10.70 21.90
CA ASN A 575 11.68 -12.10 21.58
C ASN A 575 13.13 -12.42 21.15
N LEU A 576 13.89 -13.08 22.03
CA LEU A 576 15.30 -13.41 21.76
C LEU A 576 15.50 -14.37 20.58
N ALA A 577 14.52 -15.22 20.24
CA ALA A 577 14.62 -16.07 19.04
C ALA A 577 14.55 -15.21 17.76
N ALA A 578 13.73 -14.16 17.74
CA ALA A 578 13.68 -13.19 16.66
C ALA A 578 14.98 -12.36 16.54
N VAL A 579 15.58 -11.99 17.68
CA VAL A 579 16.89 -11.31 17.71
C VAL A 579 17.99 -12.25 17.20
N LYS A 580 18.06 -13.49 17.68
CA LYS A 580 19.04 -14.50 17.23
C LYS A 580 19.02 -14.66 15.72
N ALA A 581 17.84 -14.89 15.16
CA ALA A 581 17.67 -15.04 13.72
C ALA A 581 18.11 -13.79 12.95
N GLN A 582 17.78 -12.59 13.43
CA GLN A 582 18.22 -11.34 12.79
C GLN A 582 19.74 -11.16 12.85
N VAL A 583 20.37 -11.38 14.00
CA VAL A 583 21.82 -11.26 14.19
C VAL A 583 22.54 -12.25 13.28
N ASP A 584 22.16 -13.52 13.30
CA ASP A 584 22.74 -14.56 12.45
C ASP A 584 22.61 -14.21 10.95
N PHE A 585 21.46 -13.66 10.56
CA PHE A 585 21.23 -13.24 9.19
C PHE A 585 22.10 -12.04 8.79
N ILE A 586 22.22 -11.03 9.65
CA ILE A 586 23.06 -9.85 9.40
C ILE A 586 24.53 -10.29 9.33
N GLU A 587 25.04 -10.97 10.35
CA GLU A 587 26.43 -11.46 10.41
C GLU A 587 26.78 -12.37 9.22
N GLY A 588 25.87 -13.27 8.83
CA GLY A 588 26.03 -14.11 7.64
C GLY A 588 26.17 -13.34 6.31
N ARG A 589 25.67 -12.09 6.23
CA ARG A 589 25.80 -11.24 5.02
C ARG A 589 27.13 -10.48 4.94
N PHE A 590 27.90 -10.49 6.02
CA PHE A 590 29.26 -9.93 6.09
C PHE A 590 30.33 -11.03 5.99
N ALA A 591 29.94 -12.30 5.84
CA ALA A 591 30.89 -13.40 5.67
C ALA A 591 31.83 -13.16 4.46
N GLY A 592 33.14 -13.25 4.70
CA GLY A 592 34.17 -13.00 3.69
C GLY A 592 34.46 -11.52 3.40
N LYS A 593 34.00 -10.60 4.25
CA LYS A 593 34.38 -9.17 4.24
C LYS A 593 35.43 -8.90 5.31
N ASP A 594 36.21 -7.83 5.12
CA ASP A 594 37.28 -7.43 6.05
C ASP A 594 36.75 -6.86 7.38
N GLU A 595 35.47 -6.45 7.42
CA GLU A 595 34.82 -5.86 8.58
C GLU A 595 33.57 -6.65 9.00
N ALA A 596 33.43 -6.90 10.29
CA ALA A 596 32.23 -7.51 10.88
C ALA A 596 31.16 -6.46 11.19
N PRO A 597 29.86 -6.82 11.14
CA PRO A 597 28.81 -5.91 11.53
C PRO A 597 28.74 -5.80 13.05
N ASP A 598 28.31 -4.64 13.51
CA ASP A 598 28.12 -4.31 14.91
C ASP A 598 26.61 -4.16 15.15
N VAL A 599 26.01 -5.17 15.80
CA VAL A 599 24.56 -5.28 15.96
C VAL A 599 24.19 -5.05 17.42
N PHE A 600 23.40 -4.00 17.65
CA PHE A 600 22.87 -3.62 18.94
C PHE A 600 21.38 -3.91 19.03
N VAL A 601 20.89 -4.29 20.21
CA VAL A 601 19.47 -4.20 20.54
C VAL A 601 19.29 -2.95 21.41
N HIS A 602 18.38 -2.07 21.00
CA HIS A 602 18.11 -0.82 21.73
C HIS A 602 17.76 -1.14 23.19
N LYS A 603 18.47 -0.53 24.15
CA LYS A 603 18.29 -0.82 25.59
C LYS A 603 16.85 -0.64 26.09
N HIS A 604 16.11 0.27 25.45
CA HIS A 604 14.69 0.54 25.68
C HIS A 604 13.88 0.26 24.41
N THR A 605 14.02 -0.95 23.85
CA THR A 605 13.49 -1.32 22.53
C THR A 605 11.99 -1.07 22.37
N GLY A 606 11.20 -1.23 23.44
CA GLY A 606 9.74 -1.06 23.39
C GLY A 606 9.30 0.39 23.46
N GLU A 607 10.12 1.26 24.05
CA GLU A 607 9.78 2.64 24.41
C GLU A 607 10.52 3.68 23.56
N SER A 608 11.35 3.27 22.59
CA SER A 608 12.20 4.18 21.83
C SER A 608 11.44 5.27 21.06
N GLY A 609 10.22 4.97 20.57
CA GLY A 609 9.34 5.99 20.00
C GLY A 609 9.01 7.09 21.01
N ALA A 610 8.59 6.72 22.22
CA ALA A 610 8.27 7.66 23.30
C ALA A 610 9.52 8.48 23.71
N ILE A 611 10.69 7.85 23.81
CA ILE A 611 11.97 8.52 24.10
C ILE A 611 12.27 9.60 23.06
N GLY A 612 12.12 9.29 21.77
CA GLY A 612 12.30 10.26 20.70
C GLY A 612 11.37 11.46 20.77
N ALA A 613 10.13 11.24 21.19
CA ALA A 613 9.14 12.31 21.37
C ALA A 613 9.50 13.22 22.56
N ALA A 614 9.95 12.64 23.68
CA ALA A 614 10.43 13.42 24.84
C ALA A 614 11.65 14.28 24.49
N LEU A 615 12.61 13.72 23.74
CA LEU A 615 13.80 14.45 23.27
C LEU A 615 13.44 15.64 22.39
N GLU A 616 12.41 15.53 21.55
CA GLU A 616 11.97 16.65 20.73
C GLU A 616 11.24 17.73 21.55
N ALA A 617 10.40 17.34 22.51
CA ALA A 617 9.81 18.29 23.44
C ALA A 617 10.90 19.05 24.22
N ALA A 618 11.94 18.35 24.69
CA ALA A 618 13.09 18.96 25.36
C ALA A 618 13.85 19.95 24.45
N ARG A 619 14.03 19.62 23.17
CA ARG A 619 14.65 20.51 22.19
C ARG A 619 13.85 21.81 22.02
N LEU A 620 12.54 21.71 21.82
CA LEU A 620 11.66 22.86 21.63
C LEU A 620 11.61 23.76 22.87
N TRP A 621 11.58 23.16 24.06
CA TRP A 621 11.67 23.90 25.31
C TRP A 621 13.01 24.65 25.44
N GLY A 622 14.12 24.02 25.05
CA GLY A 622 15.45 24.65 25.00
C GLY A 622 15.56 25.81 24.00
N GLU A 623 14.67 25.87 23.00
CA GLU A 623 14.53 27.00 22.06
C GLU A 623 13.63 28.12 22.61
N GLY A 624 13.18 28.02 23.86
CA GLY A 624 12.36 29.02 24.52
C GLY A 624 10.86 28.89 24.25
N ARG A 625 10.39 27.75 23.71
CA ARG A 625 8.95 27.53 23.49
C ARG A 625 8.28 27.07 24.80
N PRO A 626 7.25 27.78 25.31
CA PRO A 626 6.54 27.36 26.52
C PRO A 626 5.69 26.12 26.25
N THR A 627 5.49 25.29 27.28
CA THR A 627 4.63 24.11 27.16
C THR A 627 3.15 24.48 27.08
N ARG A 628 2.40 23.71 26.29
CA ARG A 628 0.93 23.78 26.14
C ARG A 628 0.23 22.65 26.88
N PHE A 629 0.99 21.78 27.57
CA PHE A 629 0.45 20.61 28.25
C PHE A 629 -0.58 21.01 29.30
N ILE A 630 -1.75 20.36 29.29
CA ILE A 630 -2.89 20.72 30.16
C ILE A 630 -2.65 20.43 31.65
N GLY A 631 -1.58 19.70 31.99
CA GLY A 631 -1.23 19.33 33.35
C GLY A 631 -1.82 17.98 33.79
N LEU A 632 -1.17 17.34 34.76
CA LEU A 632 -1.47 15.97 35.21
C LEU A 632 -2.90 15.84 35.78
N ASP A 633 -3.34 16.79 36.59
CA ASP A 633 -4.68 16.79 37.19
C ASP A 633 -5.80 16.93 36.16
N ALA A 634 -5.54 17.67 35.08
CA ALA A 634 -6.50 17.82 33.98
C ALA A 634 -6.57 16.53 33.18
N VAL A 635 -5.43 15.88 32.90
CA VAL A 635 -5.38 14.57 32.21
C VAL A 635 -6.17 13.51 32.98
N ALA A 636 -6.00 13.42 34.30
CA ALA A 636 -6.69 12.43 35.13
C ALA A 636 -8.23 12.59 35.14
N ARG A 637 -8.73 13.77 34.77
CA ARG A 637 -10.16 14.13 34.76
C ARG A 637 -10.69 14.43 33.35
N ILE A 638 -10.02 13.93 32.31
CA ILE A 638 -10.55 13.99 30.96
C ILE A 638 -11.84 13.18 30.91
N GLU A 639 -12.95 13.86 30.59
CA GLU A 639 -14.18 13.22 30.18
C GLU A 639 -14.30 13.40 28.67
N TYR A 640 -14.75 12.36 27.95
CA TYR A 640 -14.95 12.48 26.52
C TYR A 640 -16.17 11.71 26.04
N THR A 641 -16.79 12.19 24.96
CA THR A 641 -17.83 11.45 24.24
C THR A 641 -17.46 11.33 22.77
N THR A 642 -17.62 10.13 22.22
CA THR A 642 -17.30 9.85 20.81
C THR A 642 -18.59 9.59 20.04
N ARG A 643 -18.76 10.27 18.91
CA ARG A 643 -19.90 10.10 18.00
C ARG A 643 -19.44 9.88 16.57
N ARG A 644 -20.04 8.88 15.91
CA ARG A 644 -19.93 8.68 14.46
C ARG A 644 -21.19 8.00 13.94
N ASP A 645 -22.11 8.82 13.51
CA ASP A 645 -23.39 8.40 12.96
C ASP A 645 -23.80 9.37 11.84
N GLU A 646 -25.01 9.24 11.30
CA GLU A 646 -25.45 10.11 10.20
C GLU A 646 -25.42 11.61 10.55
N SER A 647 -25.46 11.99 11.83
CA SER A 647 -25.31 13.39 12.27
C SER A 647 -23.91 13.95 12.04
N THR A 648 -22.88 13.10 12.00
CA THR A 648 -21.49 13.51 11.76
C THR A 648 -21.09 13.45 10.29
N ARG A 649 -22.03 13.15 9.37
CA ARG A 649 -21.75 13.09 7.94
C ARG A 649 -21.28 14.44 7.39
N CYS A 650 -20.15 14.42 6.70
CA CYS A 650 -19.63 15.55 5.95
C CYS A 650 -20.37 15.67 4.62
N TYR A 651 -20.77 16.88 4.22
CA TYR A 651 -21.43 17.13 2.92
C TYR A 651 -20.64 18.08 2.02
N PHE A 652 -19.36 18.31 2.34
CA PHE A 652 -18.52 19.26 1.61
C PHE A 652 -18.09 18.78 0.22
N CYS A 653 -18.22 17.49 -0.07
CA CYS A 653 -17.96 16.92 -1.39
C CYS A 653 -18.87 15.70 -1.68
N LYS A 654 -18.77 15.16 -2.89
CA LYS A 654 -19.58 14.02 -3.34
C LYS A 654 -19.36 12.73 -2.54
N ASN A 655 -18.21 12.58 -1.87
CA ASN A 655 -17.88 11.39 -1.08
C ASN A 655 -18.76 11.26 0.17
N LYS A 656 -19.31 12.37 0.65
CA LYS A 656 -20.19 12.45 1.83
C LYS A 656 -19.70 11.61 3.03
N CYS A 657 -18.42 11.68 3.38
CA CYS A 657 -17.80 10.77 4.36
C CYS A 657 -18.38 10.94 5.78
N LEU A 658 -18.41 9.87 6.57
CA LEU A 658 -18.66 9.97 8.02
C LEU A 658 -17.41 10.48 8.75
N ARG A 659 -17.58 11.41 9.69
CA ARG A 659 -16.52 11.95 10.56
C ARG A 659 -16.67 11.39 11.97
N THR A 660 -15.58 11.23 12.71
CA THR A 660 -15.66 10.91 14.15
C THR A 660 -15.50 12.19 14.93
N PHE A 661 -16.51 12.53 15.74
CA PHE A 661 -16.46 13.66 16.65
C PHE A 661 -16.09 13.14 18.03
N ILE A 662 -15.05 13.70 18.63
CA ILE A 662 -14.63 13.42 20.00
C ILE A 662 -14.77 14.73 20.77
N ASP A 663 -15.79 14.82 21.62
CA ASP A 663 -16.01 15.96 22.50
C ASP A 663 -15.26 15.71 23.81
N VAL A 664 -14.18 16.44 24.06
CA VAL A 664 -13.31 16.30 25.24
C VAL A 664 -13.60 17.45 26.21
N ALA A 665 -13.91 17.13 27.46
CA ALA A 665 -14.06 18.08 28.55
C ALA A 665 -12.87 17.96 29.50
N THR A 666 -12.25 19.09 29.83
CA THR A 666 -11.16 19.18 30.81
C THR A 666 -11.57 20.05 31.99
N ALA A 667 -11.34 19.56 33.22
CA ALA A 667 -11.68 20.27 34.44
C ALA A 667 -10.54 21.23 34.87
N GLY A 668 -10.68 22.53 34.58
CA GLY A 668 -9.85 23.61 35.12
C GLY A 668 -9.13 24.43 34.05
N GLY A 669 -9.54 25.69 33.90
CA GLY A 669 -8.96 26.63 32.92
C GLY A 669 -7.80 27.46 33.46
N ALA A 670 -6.84 27.75 32.58
CA ALA A 670 -6.10 29.00 32.54
C ALA A 670 -5.78 29.32 31.07
N GLY A 671 -6.46 30.33 30.51
CA GLY A 671 -6.27 30.82 29.15
C GLY A 671 -7.61 31.09 28.46
N GLU A 672 -7.98 32.36 28.38
CA GLU A 672 -9.17 32.88 27.70
C GLU A 672 -9.37 32.28 26.30
N GLY A 673 -10.64 32.10 25.92
CA GLY A 673 -11.08 31.39 24.73
C GLY A 673 -10.27 31.71 23.46
N GLN A 674 -9.38 30.79 23.10
CA GLN A 674 -8.95 30.60 21.73
C GLN A 674 -9.70 29.38 21.17
N ALA A 675 -10.67 29.64 20.29
CA ALA A 675 -11.12 28.60 19.37
C ALA A 675 -9.89 28.13 18.58
N PHE A 676 -9.57 26.85 18.68
CA PHE A 676 -8.41 26.24 18.02
C PHE A 676 -8.57 26.34 16.49
N SER A 677 -7.83 27.25 15.87
CA SER A 677 -7.70 27.36 14.41
C SER A 677 -6.70 26.33 13.88
N TYR A 678 -7.10 25.59 12.84
CA TYR A 678 -6.32 24.54 12.20
C TYR A 678 -5.12 25.10 11.40
N LYS A 679 -3.96 24.41 11.49
CA LYS A 679 -2.72 24.53 10.69
C LYS A 679 -2.11 25.94 10.53
N GLN A 680 -1.28 26.35 11.49
CA GLN A 680 -0.21 27.31 11.23
C GLN A 680 0.95 26.60 10.50
N GLY A 681 1.23 27.02 9.27
CA GLY A 681 2.57 26.96 8.70
C GLY A 681 3.53 27.89 9.47
N PRO A 682 4.81 27.99 9.10
CA PRO A 682 5.78 28.77 9.86
C PRO A 682 5.37 30.27 9.92
N GLU A 683 5.58 30.89 11.10
CA GLU A 683 5.23 32.26 11.54
C GLU A 683 5.64 33.35 10.51
N GLU A 684 4.90 34.44 10.22
CA GLU A 684 4.37 35.53 11.08
C GLU A 684 3.15 36.29 10.42
N PRO A 685 2.51 37.34 11.00
CA PRO A 685 1.07 37.34 11.36
C PRO A 685 0.12 38.06 10.38
N HIS A 686 -1.15 37.60 10.32
CA HIS A 686 -2.27 38.45 9.89
C HIS A 686 -3.46 38.33 10.85
N ALA A 687 -3.89 39.49 11.35
CA ALA A 687 -4.90 39.66 12.37
C ALA A 687 -6.31 39.38 11.85
N ALA A 688 -7.05 38.49 12.52
CA ALA A 688 -8.50 38.40 12.41
C ALA A 688 -9.12 38.72 13.78
N ARG A 689 -9.92 39.79 13.80
CA ARG A 689 -10.54 40.39 14.99
C ARG A 689 -11.67 39.52 15.54
N ILE A 690 -11.77 39.46 16.86
CA ILE A 690 -12.88 38.90 17.63
C ILE A 690 -14.14 39.75 17.40
N ARG A 691 -15.26 39.12 17.05
CA ARG A 691 -16.61 39.67 17.27
C ARG A 691 -17.24 38.93 18.44
N THR A 692 -17.60 39.68 19.48
CA THR A 692 -18.51 39.21 20.55
C THR A 692 -19.93 39.06 19.99
N PRO A 693 -20.73 38.09 20.45
CA PRO A 693 -22.09 37.88 19.94
C PRO A 693 -23.02 39.04 20.36
N GLU A 694 -23.79 39.56 19.40
CA GLU A 694 -24.93 40.45 19.67
C GLU A 694 -26.08 39.66 20.33
N GLU A 695 -26.73 40.28 21.31
CA GLU A 695 -27.82 39.75 22.13
C GLU A 695 -29.07 39.36 21.33
N PRO A 696 -29.79 38.28 21.69
CA PRO A 696 -31.17 38.09 21.32
C PRO A 696 -32.13 38.62 22.38
N VAL A 697 -33.23 39.22 21.90
CA VAL A 697 -34.34 39.82 22.64
C VAL A 697 -35.17 38.78 23.42
N ALA A 698 -35.70 39.26 24.55
CA ALA A 698 -36.37 38.57 25.67
C ALA A 698 -37.57 37.65 25.40
N ALA A 699 -37.66 36.58 26.24
CA ALA A 699 -38.82 36.00 26.97
C ALA A 699 -38.52 34.50 27.26
N ALA A 700 -38.75 33.83 28.40
CA ALA A 700 -39.33 34.12 29.71
C ALA A 700 -38.85 33.05 30.73
N VAL A 701 -38.62 33.49 31.97
CA VAL A 701 -38.69 32.84 33.32
C VAL A 701 -38.37 31.32 33.51
N SER A 702 -37.19 31.12 34.10
CA SER A 702 -36.72 30.22 35.20
C SER A 702 -36.99 28.70 35.23
N ALA A 703 -35.89 27.94 35.12
CA ALA A 703 -35.54 26.82 36.01
C ALA A 703 -34.08 27.00 36.46
N PRO A 704 -33.62 26.46 37.61
CA PRO A 704 -32.26 26.68 38.09
C PRO A 704 -31.28 26.09 37.08
N ALA A 705 -30.41 26.94 36.53
CA ALA A 705 -29.37 26.51 35.61
C ALA A 705 -28.44 25.54 36.35
N ALA A 706 -28.27 24.34 35.78
CA ALA A 706 -27.15 23.47 36.10
C ALA A 706 -25.84 24.28 35.97
N PRO A 707 -24.79 23.96 36.74
CA PRO A 707 -23.49 24.62 36.59
C PRO A 707 -23.09 24.59 35.11
N PRO A 708 -22.46 25.66 34.58
CA PRO A 708 -22.03 25.68 33.19
C PRO A 708 -21.17 24.46 32.94
N ALA A 709 -21.58 23.66 31.95
CA ALA A 709 -20.83 22.48 31.55
C ALA A 709 -19.36 22.90 31.29
N PRO A 710 -18.38 22.09 31.70
CA PRO A 710 -16.98 22.40 31.42
C PRO A 710 -16.78 22.67 29.92
N PRO A 711 -15.89 23.61 29.55
CA PRO A 711 -15.62 23.91 28.15
C PRO A 711 -15.24 22.61 27.43
N THR A 712 -16.06 22.25 26.44
CA THR A 712 -15.92 21.01 25.68
C THR A 712 -15.20 21.35 24.36
N GLN A 713 -14.03 20.77 24.15
CA GLN A 713 -13.27 20.86 22.91
C GLN A 713 -13.68 19.70 21.99
N ARG A 714 -14.15 20.01 20.79
CA ARG A 714 -14.42 18.99 19.78
C ARG A 714 -13.20 18.74 18.91
N ILE A 715 -12.78 17.48 18.83
CA ILE A 715 -11.79 16.97 17.89
C ILE A 715 -12.53 16.21 16.79
N ILE A 716 -12.27 16.57 15.53
CA ILE A 716 -12.92 15.95 14.37
C ILE A 716 -11.91 15.12 13.59
N ILE A 717 -12.02 13.81 13.70
CA ILE A 717 -11.25 12.88 12.87
C ILE A 717 -11.98 12.70 11.55
N ALA A 718 -11.33 13.12 10.47
CA ALA A 718 -11.87 13.05 9.11
C ALA A 718 -10.85 12.49 8.13
N THR A 719 -11.35 11.97 7.01
CA THR A 719 -10.54 11.40 5.92
C THR A 719 -9.77 12.45 5.11
N CYS A 720 -10.09 13.74 5.28
CA CYS A 720 -9.44 14.84 4.58
C CYS A 720 -9.50 16.12 5.41
N GLU A 721 -8.65 17.09 5.11
CA GLU A 721 -8.54 18.37 5.83
C GLU A 721 -9.82 19.21 5.75
N LYS A 722 -10.59 19.09 4.66
CA LYS A 722 -11.88 19.79 4.55
C LYS A 722 -12.89 19.25 5.56
N GLY A 723 -12.78 17.98 5.92
CA GLY A 723 -13.72 17.31 6.80
C GLY A 723 -13.42 17.49 8.28
N THR A 724 -12.31 18.14 8.66
CA THR A 724 -11.92 18.33 10.07
C THR A 724 -12.66 19.49 10.75
N VAL A 725 -13.63 20.09 10.07
CA VAL A 725 -14.45 21.21 10.56
C VAL A 725 -15.93 20.87 10.40
N GLU A 726 -16.79 21.53 11.17
CA GLU A 726 -18.23 21.24 11.19
C GLU A 726 -18.98 21.94 10.06
N ASP A 727 -18.70 23.23 9.87
CA ASP A 727 -19.44 24.11 9.01
C ASP A 727 -18.72 24.44 7.70
N VAL A 728 -19.52 24.95 6.76
CA VAL A 728 -19.06 25.25 5.41
C VAL A 728 -18.16 26.49 5.38
N ALA A 729 -18.29 27.43 6.33
CA ALA A 729 -17.49 28.65 6.33
C ALA A 729 -16.04 28.32 6.71
N ASP A 730 -15.83 27.56 7.78
CA ASP A 730 -14.52 27.06 8.21
C ASP A 730 -13.88 26.17 7.12
N MET A 731 -14.68 25.33 6.47
CA MET A 731 -14.18 24.51 5.35
C MET A 731 -13.73 25.38 4.18
N ARG A 732 -14.46 26.45 3.86
CA ARG A 732 -14.07 27.41 2.82
C ARG A 732 -12.78 28.13 3.20
N GLU A 733 -12.55 28.43 4.46
CA GLU A 733 -11.30 29.01 4.94
C GLU A 733 -10.12 28.04 4.80
N ILE A 734 -10.27 26.79 5.25
CA ILE A 734 -9.25 25.75 5.03
C ILE A 734 -8.95 25.60 3.55
N LYS A 735 -9.99 25.55 2.71
CA LYS A 735 -9.82 25.46 1.27
C LYS A 735 -9.09 26.68 0.71
N ARG A 736 -9.45 27.90 1.13
CA ARG A 736 -8.78 29.14 0.71
C ARG A 736 -7.30 29.15 1.09
N GLY A 737 -6.97 28.69 2.30
CA GLY A 737 -5.58 28.55 2.75
C GLY A 737 -4.80 27.55 1.90
N LEU A 738 -5.36 26.35 1.66
CA LEU A 738 -4.74 25.35 0.79
C LEU A 738 -4.58 25.85 -0.64
N ASP A 739 -5.61 26.49 -1.21
CA ASP A 739 -5.57 27.04 -2.56
C ASP A 739 -4.52 28.16 -2.68
N ALA A 740 -4.33 28.99 -1.63
CA ALA A 740 -3.28 30.01 -1.58
C ALA A 740 -1.87 29.39 -1.56
N VAL A 741 -1.65 28.35 -0.73
CA VAL A 741 -0.37 27.61 -0.70
C VAL A 741 -0.09 26.97 -2.06
N LYS A 742 -1.08 26.33 -2.68
CA LYS A 742 -0.93 25.72 -4.02
C LYS A 742 -0.66 26.73 -5.11
N LYS A 743 -1.28 27.92 -5.04
CA LYS A 743 -1.02 29.00 -5.99
C LYS A 743 0.40 29.55 -5.84
N ALA A 744 0.89 29.68 -4.60
CA ALA A 744 2.26 30.09 -4.34
C ALA A 744 3.28 29.01 -4.78
N ASN A 745 2.89 27.74 -4.79
CA ASN A 745 3.77 26.59 -5.06
C ASN A 745 3.23 25.76 -6.23
N PRO A 746 3.55 26.14 -7.48
CA PRO A 746 2.99 25.48 -8.65
C PRO A 746 3.42 24.02 -8.73
N ASP A 747 2.49 23.20 -9.22
CA ASP A 747 2.72 21.80 -9.56
C ASP A 747 2.69 21.67 -11.09
N LEU A 748 3.87 21.56 -11.70
CA LEU A 748 4.03 21.43 -13.15
C LEU A 748 3.65 20.03 -13.66
N VAL A 749 3.59 19.02 -12.79
CA VAL A 749 3.09 17.68 -13.13
C VAL A 749 1.58 17.73 -13.30
N ALA A 750 0.87 18.34 -12.35
CA ALA A 750 -0.58 18.56 -12.45
C ALA A 750 -0.94 19.49 -13.64
N TYR A 751 -0.10 20.50 -13.90
CA TYR A 751 -0.25 21.33 -15.10
C TYR A 751 -0.11 20.49 -16.37
N ALA A 752 0.97 19.71 -16.53
CA ALA A 752 1.17 18.82 -17.68
C ALA A 752 0.01 17.82 -17.84
N ALA A 753 -0.53 17.29 -16.74
CA ALA A 753 -1.66 16.36 -16.74
C ALA A 753 -2.95 16.94 -17.35
N THR A 754 -3.10 18.27 -17.34
CA THR A 754 -4.25 18.97 -17.91
C THR A 754 -3.94 19.53 -19.30
N SER A 755 -2.79 20.19 -19.47
CA SER A 755 -2.42 20.85 -20.72
C SER A 755 -2.03 19.88 -21.85
N ALA A 756 -1.58 18.66 -21.53
CA ALA A 756 -1.30 17.64 -22.55
C ALA A 756 -2.53 17.26 -23.40
N PHE A 757 -3.74 17.38 -22.83
CA PHE A 757 -4.99 17.02 -23.51
C PHE A 757 -5.79 18.23 -23.99
N ALA A 758 -5.21 19.43 -23.91
CA ALA A 758 -5.82 20.67 -24.39
C ALA A 758 -5.57 20.87 -25.90
N SER A 759 -6.39 21.70 -26.54
CA SER A 759 -6.13 22.16 -27.91
C SER A 759 -4.97 23.17 -27.92
N TRP A 760 -4.05 22.98 -28.87
CA TRP A 760 -2.91 23.88 -29.11
C TRP A 760 -3.11 24.77 -30.35
N SER A 761 -4.36 24.90 -30.81
CA SER A 761 -4.76 25.74 -31.95
C SER A 761 -3.94 25.48 -33.22
N PRO A 762 -4.00 24.25 -33.78
CA PRO A 762 -3.29 23.93 -35.01
C PRO A 762 -3.89 24.66 -36.22
N GLN A 763 -3.10 24.80 -37.27
CA GLN A 763 -3.60 25.35 -38.54
C GLN A 763 -4.40 24.29 -39.31
N PRO A 764 -5.61 24.61 -39.80
CA PRO A 764 -6.38 23.67 -40.61
C PRO A 764 -5.61 23.22 -41.86
N ALA A 765 -5.77 21.95 -42.23
CA ALA A 765 -5.15 21.41 -43.44
C ALA A 765 -5.64 22.20 -44.68
N PRO A 766 -4.74 22.61 -45.58
CA PRO A 766 -5.09 23.41 -46.74
C PRO A 766 -6.09 22.66 -47.61
N ALA A 767 -7.10 23.39 -48.11
CA ALA A 767 -8.05 22.83 -49.06
C ALA A 767 -7.31 22.57 -50.38
N VAL A 768 -7.11 21.31 -50.75
CA VAL A 768 -6.49 20.91 -52.03
C VAL A 768 -7.52 20.96 -53.19
N ASP A 769 -8.50 21.85 -53.06
CA ASP A 769 -9.59 22.01 -54.02
C ASP A 769 -9.14 22.98 -55.11
N GLY A 770 -9.04 22.49 -56.35
CA GLY A 770 -8.75 23.35 -57.51
C GLY A 770 -9.79 24.48 -57.63
N ARG A 771 -9.50 25.52 -58.42
CA ARG A 771 -10.31 26.75 -58.58
C ARG A 771 -11.83 26.58 -58.80
N PHE A 772 -12.33 25.38 -59.11
CA PHE A 772 -13.75 25.04 -59.34
C PHE A 772 -14.18 23.71 -58.64
N PRO A 773 -14.32 23.67 -57.30
CA PRO A 773 -14.59 22.42 -56.55
C PRO A 773 -15.93 21.73 -56.87
N TRP A 774 -16.90 22.45 -57.44
CA TRP A 774 -18.19 21.89 -57.84
C TRP A 774 -18.14 21.09 -59.16
N ARG A 775 -17.05 21.21 -59.94
CA ARG A 775 -16.93 20.60 -61.27
C ARG A 775 -16.36 19.18 -61.26
N SER A 776 -15.57 18.77 -60.26
CA SER A 776 -15.01 17.41 -60.20
C SER A 776 -15.72 16.52 -59.18
N ARG A 777 -15.86 15.22 -59.50
CA ARG A 777 -16.42 14.20 -58.59
C ARG A 777 -15.55 14.05 -57.34
N GLU A 778 -14.24 14.17 -57.50
CA GLU A 778 -13.24 14.08 -56.44
C GLU A 778 -13.34 15.24 -55.45
N ALA A 779 -13.49 16.49 -55.92
CA ALA A 779 -13.63 17.65 -55.03
C ALA A 779 -14.95 17.59 -54.23
N ARG A 780 -16.04 17.11 -54.83
CA ARG A 780 -17.30 16.84 -54.10
C ARG A 780 -17.14 15.75 -53.04
N ALA A 781 -16.45 14.65 -53.35
CA ALA A 781 -16.16 13.60 -52.39
C ALA A 781 -15.29 14.09 -51.23
N ARG A 782 -14.30 14.95 -51.50
CA ARG A 782 -13.45 15.58 -50.47
C ARG A 782 -14.21 16.57 -49.59
N ALA A 783 -15.05 17.42 -50.16
CA ALA A 783 -15.91 18.31 -49.39
C ALA A 783 -16.86 17.52 -48.46
N ALA A 784 -17.41 16.41 -48.95
CA ALA A 784 -18.23 15.50 -48.14
C ALA A 784 -17.41 14.81 -47.03
N ALA A 785 -16.18 14.38 -47.31
CA ALA A 785 -15.27 13.82 -46.30
C ALA A 785 -14.96 14.83 -45.20
N ARG A 786 -14.62 16.09 -45.55
CA ARG A 786 -14.39 17.18 -44.58
C ARG A 786 -15.62 17.47 -43.73
N ALA A 787 -16.82 17.52 -44.33
CA ALA A 787 -18.06 17.69 -43.60
C ALA A 787 -18.34 16.51 -42.63
N ARG A 788 -17.96 15.28 -43.00
CA ARG A 788 -18.04 14.11 -42.11
C ARG A 788 -17.09 14.22 -40.92
N ARG A 789 -15.84 14.66 -41.13
CA ARG A 789 -14.83 14.84 -40.07
C ARG A 789 -15.34 15.78 -38.96
N ALA A 790 -16.09 16.83 -39.32
CA ALA A 790 -16.65 17.78 -38.36
C ALA A 790 -17.67 17.17 -37.38
N ARG A 791 -18.30 16.03 -37.74
CA ARG A 791 -19.28 15.32 -36.90
C ARG A 791 -18.69 14.11 -36.19
N LEU A 792 -17.48 13.69 -36.59
CA LEU A 792 -16.82 12.51 -36.07
C LEU A 792 -16.44 12.71 -34.61
N ARG A 793 -16.71 11.71 -33.77
CA ARG A 793 -16.39 11.67 -32.34
C ARG A 793 -15.44 10.52 -32.07
N ILE A 794 -14.26 10.86 -31.55
CA ILE A 794 -13.15 9.93 -31.35
C ILE A 794 -12.89 9.78 -29.85
N GLY A 795 -12.98 8.56 -29.33
CA GLY A 795 -12.57 8.22 -27.97
C GLY A 795 -11.06 7.97 -27.88
N LEU A 796 -10.37 8.62 -26.93
CA LEU A 796 -8.95 8.39 -26.65
C LEU A 796 -8.72 8.10 -25.16
N PRO A 797 -8.01 7.03 -24.79
CA PRO A 797 -7.78 6.73 -23.38
C PRO A 797 -6.67 7.64 -22.81
N ARG A 798 -6.92 8.25 -21.64
CA ARG A 798 -5.96 9.08 -20.92
C ARG A 798 -4.95 8.23 -20.12
N VAL A 799 -4.02 7.56 -20.80
CA VAL A 799 -3.10 6.59 -20.18
C VAL A 799 -1.69 6.62 -20.77
N LEU A 800 -0.72 6.05 -20.05
CA LEU A 800 0.60 5.69 -20.60
C LEU A 800 1.37 6.89 -21.20
N ASN A 801 2.04 6.69 -22.34
CA ASN A 801 2.79 7.73 -23.05
C ASN A 801 1.90 8.80 -23.70
N LEU A 802 0.57 8.66 -23.67
CA LEU A 802 -0.32 9.73 -24.16
C LEU A 802 -0.24 10.97 -23.26
N TYR A 803 0.22 10.85 -22.02
CA TYR A 803 0.51 12.02 -21.18
C TYR A 803 1.67 12.90 -21.69
N SER A 804 2.54 12.38 -22.58
CA SER A 804 3.55 13.18 -23.27
C SER A 804 3.22 13.42 -24.75
N LEU A 805 2.41 12.56 -25.38
CA LEU A 805 2.14 12.60 -26.82
C LEU A 805 0.74 13.07 -27.22
N ALA A 806 -0.18 13.28 -26.28
CA ALA A 806 -1.53 13.75 -26.60
C ALA A 806 -1.60 15.05 -27.42
N PRO A 807 -0.68 16.04 -27.26
CA PRO A 807 -0.69 17.23 -28.12
C PRO A 807 -0.52 16.90 -29.62
N LEU A 808 0.30 15.88 -29.95
CA LEU A 808 0.51 15.42 -31.34
C LEU A 808 -0.80 14.95 -31.97
N PHE A 809 -1.51 14.03 -31.29
CA PHE A 809 -2.74 13.45 -31.81
C PHE A 809 -3.92 14.44 -31.79
N THR A 810 -4.01 15.27 -30.75
CA THR A 810 -5.04 16.31 -30.65
C THR A 810 -4.95 17.27 -31.82
N ALA A 811 -3.76 17.81 -32.08
CA ALA A 811 -3.53 18.73 -33.20
C ALA A 811 -3.64 18.04 -34.57
N TYR A 812 -3.24 16.76 -34.69
CA TYR A 812 -3.46 15.98 -35.91
C TYR A 812 -4.94 15.92 -36.28
N PHE A 813 -5.84 15.55 -35.35
CA PHE A 813 -7.26 15.47 -35.65
C PHE A 813 -7.92 16.84 -35.85
N GLU A 814 -7.55 17.84 -35.03
CA GLU A 814 -8.07 19.20 -35.15
C GLU A 814 -7.72 19.85 -36.49
N SER A 815 -6.48 19.71 -36.95
CA SER A 815 -6.05 20.23 -38.26
C SER A 815 -6.79 19.56 -39.43
N LEU A 816 -7.23 18.30 -39.27
CA LEU A 816 -8.04 17.57 -40.25
C LEU A 816 -9.53 18.00 -40.24
N GLY A 817 -9.94 18.84 -39.30
CA GLY A 817 -11.31 19.36 -39.18
C GLY A 817 -12.19 18.61 -38.18
N VAL A 818 -11.62 17.79 -37.28
CA VAL A 818 -12.34 17.20 -36.15
C VAL A 818 -12.32 18.20 -34.98
N PRO A 819 -13.45 18.71 -34.49
CA PRO A 819 -13.46 19.67 -33.38
C PRO A 819 -12.84 19.09 -32.12
N ALA A 820 -12.09 19.88 -31.35
CA ALA A 820 -11.53 19.45 -30.06
C ALA A 820 -12.58 18.85 -29.11
N ALA A 821 -13.80 19.40 -29.09
CA ALA A 821 -14.90 18.89 -28.28
C ALA A 821 -15.38 17.48 -28.67
N ASN A 822 -15.02 17.01 -29.86
CA ASN A 822 -15.29 15.66 -30.34
C ASN A 822 -14.14 14.68 -30.07
N LEU A 823 -13.02 15.14 -29.54
CA LEU A 823 -11.93 14.31 -29.03
C LEU A 823 -12.22 13.99 -27.56
N VAL A 824 -12.87 12.86 -27.34
CA VAL A 824 -13.39 12.46 -26.02
C VAL A 824 -12.34 11.65 -25.28
N TRP A 825 -11.67 12.29 -24.34
CA TRP A 825 -10.74 11.62 -23.44
C TRP A 825 -11.48 10.87 -22.32
N SER A 826 -10.96 9.70 -21.92
CA SER A 826 -11.44 9.05 -20.69
C SER A 826 -11.18 9.90 -19.45
N ASP A 827 -11.90 9.63 -18.36
CA ASP A 827 -11.69 10.31 -17.09
C ASP A 827 -10.29 10.02 -16.51
N TYR A 828 -9.82 10.85 -15.55
CA TYR A 828 -8.61 10.53 -14.79
C TYR A 828 -8.78 9.24 -14.01
N THR A 829 -7.67 8.54 -13.76
CA THR A 829 -7.69 7.32 -12.95
C THR A 829 -8.30 7.62 -11.58
N SER A 830 -9.24 6.77 -11.16
CA SER A 830 -9.83 6.79 -9.83
C SER A 830 -10.16 5.36 -9.38
N GLU A 831 -10.32 5.15 -8.08
CA GLU A 831 -10.74 3.84 -7.55
C GLU A 831 -12.07 3.37 -8.16
N GLU A 832 -13.00 4.30 -8.39
CA GLU A 832 -14.30 4.03 -9.03
C GLU A 832 -14.12 3.57 -10.49
N LEU A 833 -13.30 4.30 -11.27
CA LEU A 833 -12.99 3.95 -12.65
C LEU A 833 -12.31 2.58 -12.73
N TYR A 834 -11.32 2.32 -11.86
CA TYR A 834 -10.63 1.04 -11.80
C TYR A 834 -11.59 -0.10 -11.47
N ARG A 835 -12.40 0.04 -10.40
CA ARG A 835 -13.36 -0.99 -9.96
C ARG A 835 -14.40 -1.31 -11.05
N ALA A 836 -14.87 -0.29 -11.77
CA ALA A 836 -15.82 -0.48 -12.85
C ALA A 836 -15.24 -1.34 -14.00
N GLY A 837 -13.99 -1.09 -14.41
CA GLY A 837 -13.43 -1.76 -15.58
C GLY A 837 -12.53 -2.96 -15.34
N ALA A 838 -11.98 -3.16 -14.13
CA ALA A 838 -10.98 -4.20 -13.85
C ALA A 838 -11.52 -5.63 -14.03
N LYS A 839 -12.84 -5.83 -13.99
CA LYS A 839 -13.53 -7.14 -14.07
C LYS A 839 -13.33 -7.91 -15.39
N ARG A 840 -12.78 -7.26 -16.42
CA ARG A 840 -12.58 -7.84 -17.77
C ARG A 840 -11.16 -8.35 -18.02
N GLY A 841 -10.24 -8.13 -17.08
CA GLY A 841 -8.83 -8.52 -17.23
C GLY A 841 -8.64 -10.04 -17.36
N ALA A 842 -7.88 -10.46 -18.38
CA ALA A 842 -7.43 -11.85 -18.54
C ALA A 842 -5.94 -12.07 -18.18
N VAL A 843 -5.17 -10.98 -18.07
CA VAL A 843 -3.71 -10.95 -17.79
C VAL A 843 -3.45 -9.88 -16.72
N ASP A 844 -2.46 -10.09 -15.85
CA ASP A 844 -2.07 -9.16 -14.78
C ASP A 844 -0.68 -8.50 -15.05
N PRO A 845 -0.60 -7.48 -15.93
CA PRO A 845 0.63 -6.74 -16.25
C PRO A 845 0.97 -5.72 -15.14
N CYS A 846 1.93 -4.81 -15.41
CA CYS A 846 2.24 -3.72 -14.48
C CYS A 846 1.04 -2.79 -14.27
N PHE A 847 1.00 -2.10 -13.12
CA PHE A 847 -0.15 -1.28 -12.72
C PHE A 847 -0.58 -0.25 -13.80
N PRO A 848 0.35 0.53 -14.41
CA PRO A 848 -0.02 1.49 -15.45
C PRO A 848 -0.62 0.83 -16.71
N SER A 849 -0.17 -0.37 -17.09
CA SER A 849 -0.66 -1.08 -18.28
C SER A 849 -2.06 -1.64 -18.05
N LYS A 850 -2.34 -2.24 -16.89
CA LYS A 850 -3.68 -2.79 -16.61
C LYS A 850 -4.78 -1.73 -16.53
N LEU A 851 -4.42 -0.46 -16.27
CA LEU A 851 -5.36 0.66 -16.32
C LEU A 851 -5.95 0.88 -17.73
N GLY A 852 -5.30 0.40 -18.79
CA GLY A 852 -5.85 0.48 -20.15
C GLY A 852 -7.28 -0.07 -20.26
N ILE A 853 -7.59 -1.18 -19.57
CA ILE A 853 -8.93 -1.80 -19.59
C ILE A 853 -9.97 -0.87 -18.95
N PRO A 854 -9.80 -0.39 -17.70
CA PRO A 854 -10.66 0.64 -17.11
C PRO A 854 -10.88 1.91 -17.94
N HIS A 855 -9.85 2.43 -18.59
CA HIS A 855 -10.00 3.64 -19.40
C HIS A 855 -10.81 3.38 -20.68
N VAL A 856 -10.63 2.22 -21.33
CA VAL A 856 -11.47 1.83 -22.48
C VAL A 856 -12.89 1.47 -22.05
N HIS A 857 -13.07 0.85 -20.88
CA HIS A 857 -14.38 0.65 -20.26
C HIS A 857 -15.11 1.99 -20.05
N ASN A 858 -14.42 3.00 -19.51
CA ASN A 858 -14.98 4.35 -19.35
C ASN A 858 -15.42 4.95 -20.70
N LEU A 859 -14.63 4.83 -21.76
CA LEU A 859 -15.00 5.32 -23.09
C LEU A 859 -16.21 4.56 -23.66
N LEU A 860 -16.14 3.24 -23.66
CA LEU A 860 -17.11 2.36 -24.32
C LEU A 860 -18.45 2.30 -23.59
N LEU A 861 -18.45 2.24 -22.26
CA LEU A 861 -19.66 1.97 -21.47
C LEU A 861 -20.19 3.20 -20.72
N VAL A 862 -19.36 4.23 -20.51
CA VAL A 862 -19.78 5.46 -19.80
C VAL A 862 -19.90 6.65 -20.74
N LYS A 863 -18.88 6.93 -21.56
CA LYS A 863 -18.89 8.10 -22.47
C LYS A 863 -19.77 7.86 -23.68
N HIS A 864 -19.62 6.73 -24.37
CA HIS A 864 -20.42 6.38 -25.55
C HIS A 864 -21.91 6.29 -25.22
N ALA A 865 -22.28 5.75 -24.06
CA ALA A 865 -23.67 5.70 -23.60
C ALA A 865 -24.32 7.09 -23.42
N LYS A 866 -23.53 8.12 -23.07
CA LYS A 866 -24.02 9.50 -22.95
C LYS A 866 -24.10 10.20 -24.30
N GLN A 867 -23.06 10.04 -25.12
CA GLN A 867 -22.98 10.59 -26.46
C GLN A 867 -22.16 9.62 -27.33
N PRO A 868 -22.75 9.05 -28.40
CA PRO A 868 -22.09 8.05 -29.21
C PRO A 868 -20.70 8.48 -29.70
N LEU A 869 -19.79 7.52 -29.72
CA LEU A 869 -18.45 7.61 -30.30
C LEU A 869 -18.46 6.80 -31.60
N ASP A 870 -17.79 7.28 -32.64
CA ASP A 870 -17.66 6.57 -33.91
C ASP A 870 -16.48 5.59 -33.90
N LEU A 871 -15.40 5.96 -33.21
CA LEU A 871 -14.20 5.13 -33.08
C LEU A 871 -13.49 5.41 -31.75
N ILE A 872 -12.77 4.39 -31.27
CA ILE A 872 -11.81 4.52 -30.17
C ILE A 872 -10.42 4.34 -30.78
N PHE A 873 -9.55 5.34 -30.60
CA PHE A 873 -8.16 5.30 -31.06
C PHE A 873 -7.23 5.17 -29.87
N PHE A 874 -6.55 4.02 -29.77
CA PHE A 874 -5.57 3.74 -28.73
C PHE A 874 -4.27 3.24 -29.39
N PRO A 875 -3.35 4.16 -29.77
CA PRO A 875 -2.17 3.79 -30.54
C PRO A 875 -1.15 2.97 -29.73
N MET A 876 -0.53 2.00 -30.40
CA MET A 876 0.66 1.31 -29.92
C MET A 876 1.90 2.14 -30.25
N ILE A 877 2.48 2.78 -29.23
CA ILE A 877 3.66 3.66 -29.39
C ILE A 877 4.93 2.82 -29.25
N ASP A 878 5.72 2.68 -30.32
CA ASP A 878 6.97 1.91 -30.30
C ASP A 878 8.19 2.77 -29.92
N ASP A 879 8.21 4.04 -30.32
CA ASP A 879 9.33 4.97 -30.14
C ASP A 879 8.85 6.37 -29.72
N LEU A 880 9.70 7.13 -29.04
CA LEU A 880 9.38 8.47 -28.55
C LEU A 880 10.36 9.52 -29.12
N PRO A 881 9.92 10.77 -29.33
CA PRO A 881 10.84 11.86 -29.60
C PRO A 881 11.72 12.11 -28.35
N SER A 882 12.97 12.51 -28.56
CA SER A 882 13.93 12.79 -27.48
C SER A 882 14.77 14.03 -27.79
N ASP A 883 15.13 14.74 -26.73
CA ASP A 883 16.16 15.79 -26.75
C ASP A 883 17.53 15.28 -26.26
N LEU A 884 17.62 14.02 -25.80
CA LEU A 884 18.86 13.45 -25.27
C LEU A 884 19.81 13.00 -26.39
N LEU A 885 21.10 13.16 -26.14
CA LEU A 885 22.16 12.84 -27.09
C LEU A 885 22.91 11.56 -26.71
N GLY A 886 23.38 10.82 -27.72
CA GLY A 886 24.20 9.61 -27.50
C GLY A 886 23.46 8.44 -26.83
N CYS A 887 22.13 8.40 -26.89
CA CYS A 887 21.35 7.24 -26.44
C CYS A 887 21.39 6.11 -27.46
N VAL A 888 21.27 4.85 -27.00
CA VAL A 888 21.20 3.68 -27.90
C VAL A 888 19.86 3.60 -28.63
N GLY A 889 18.78 4.08 -28.00
CA GLY A 889 17.46 4.21 -28.63
C GLY A 889 16.43 4.91 -27.73
N HIS A 890 15.27 5.24 -28.30
CA HIS A 890 14.23 6.03 -27.64
C HIS A 890 12.93 5.24 -27.43
N ARG A 891 13.04 3.91 -27.36
CA ARG A 891 11.89 3.00 -27.41
C ARG A 891 10.96 3.13 -26.20
N SER A 892 9.68 2.90 -26.45
CA SER A 892 8.69 2.69 -25.41
C SER A 892 8.92 1.36 -24.67
N CYS A 893 8.37 1.23 -23.46
CA CYS A 893 8.32 -0.07 -22.80
C CYS A 893 7.46 -1.04 -23.62
N PRO A 894 7.91 -2.28 -23.91
CA PRO A 894 7.12 -3.23 -24.72
C PRO A 894 5.73 -3.53 -24.14
N THR A 895 5.61 -3.65 -22.81
CA THR A 895 4.32 -3.84 -22.14
C THR A 895 3.40 -2.64 -22.33
N VAL A 896 3.95 -1.42 -22.28
CA VAL A 896 3.21 -0.18 -22.50
C VAL A 896 2.79 -0.08 -23.97
N ALA A 897 3.70 -0.37 -24.90
CA ALA A 897 3.47 -0.31 -26.34
C ALA A 897 2.35 -1.26 -26.79
N THR A 898 2.29 -2.47 -26.23
CA THR A 898 1.32 -3.52 -26.59
C THR A 898 0.04 -3.52 -25.75
N THR A 899 -0.08 -2.61 -24.78
CA THR A 899 -1.30 -2.49 -23.95
C THR A 899 -2.59 -2.35 -24.78
N PRO A 900 -2.64 -1.58 -25.88
CA PRO A 900 -3.86 -1.48 -26.71
C PRO A 900 -4.39 -2.81 -27.21
N GLU A 901 -3.52 -3.75 -27.59
CA GLU A 901 -3.91 -5.08 -28.06
C GLU A 901 -4.43 -5.96 -26.92
N ALA A 902 -3.75 -5.93 -25.77
CA ALA A 902 -4.20 -6.64 -24.56
C ALA A 902 -5.58 -6.15 -24.11
N VAL A 903 -5.84 -4.84 -24.22
CA VAL A 903 -7.14 -4.24 -23.93
C VAL A 903 -8.19 -4.71 -24.93
N LYS A 904 -7.88 -4.70 -26.24
CA LYS A 904 -8.80 -5.20 -27.28
C LYS A 904 -9.27 -6.62 -27.00
N ALA A 905 -8.35 -7.51 -26.62
CA ALA A 905 -8.65 -8.89 -26.28
C ALA A 905 -9.64 -8.99 -25.09
N ALA A 906 -9.54 -8.11 -24.10
CA ALA A 906 -10.45 -8.10 -22.94
C ALA A 906 -11.92 -7.76 -23.30
N PHE A 907 -12.14 -7.02 -24.40
CA PHE A 907 -13.47 -6.62 -24.89
C PHE A 907 -13.97 -7.46 -26.07
N THR A 908 -13.19 -8.45 -26.53
CA THR A 908 -13.53 -9.31 -27.68
C THR A 908 -13.53 -10.81 -27.35
N LYS A 909 -13.15 -11.20 -26.12
CA LYS A 909 -12.99 -12.60 -25.70
C LYS A 909 -14.29 -13.42 -25.69
N GLU A 910 -15.38 -12.87 -25.17
CA GLU A 910 -16.69 -13.56 -25.11
C GLU A 910 -17.62 -13.13 -26.23
N SER A 911 -17.65 -11.83 -26.51
CA SER A 911 -18.32 -11.20 -27.65
C SER A 911 -17.54 -9.94 -28.04
N ASP A 912 -17.75 -9.44 -29.27
CA ASP A 912 -17.12 -8.21 -29.74
C ASP A 912 -17.95 -6.99 -29.33
N LEU A 913 -17.63 -6.45 -28.14
CA LEU A 913 -18.35 -5.31 -27.57
C LEU A 913 -18.15 -4.02 -28.38
N PHE A 914 -17.07 -3.91 -29.16
CA PHE A 914 -16.88 -2.76 -30.04
C PHE A 914 -17.82 -2.83 -31.23
N ALA A 915 -17.91 -4.00 -31.88
CA ALA A 915 -18.83 -4.23 -32.97
C ALA A 915 -20.30 -4.08 -32.54
N GLU A 916 -20.67 -4.61 -31.37
CA GLU A 916 -22.02 -4.43 -30.78
C GLU A 916 -22.38 -2.96 -30.53
N ALA A 917 -21.40 -2.14 -30.14
CA ALA A 917 -21.58 -0.71 -29.94
C ALA A 917 -21.46 0.11 -31.24
N GLY A 918 -21.18 -0.53 -32.38
CA GLY A 918 -20.94 0.15 -33.65
C GLY A 918 -19.67 1.02 -33.66
N ILE A 919 -18.68 0.70 -32.82
CA ILE A 919 -17.44 1.45 -32.66
C ILE A 919 -16.28 0.72 -33.34
N ALA A 920 -15.49 1.44 -34.13
CA ALA A 920 -14.20 0.91 -34.59
C ALA A 920 -13.12 1.10 -33.50
N TYR A 921 -12.52 0.01 -33.01
CA TYR A 921 -11.35 0.07 -32.12
C TYR A 921 -10.05 0.02 -32.95
N LEU A 922 -9.23 1.06 -32.84
CA LEU A 922 -7.99 1.22 -33.60
C LEU A 922 -6.77 1.19 -32.68
N ASP A 923 -6.03 0.08 -32.73
CA ASP A 923 -4.76 -0.20 -32.05
C ASP A 923 -3.55 -0.01 -32.99
N THR A 924 -3.49 1.10 -33.71
CA THR A 924 -2.45 1.33 -34.73
C THR A 924 -1.06 1.46 -34.11
N PHE A 925 -0.06 0.76 -34.69
CA PHE A 925 1.35 1.03 -34.41
C PHE A 925 1.77 2.39 -34.96
N VAL A 926 2.32 3.25 -34.09
CA VAL A 926 2.79 4.59 -34.45
C VAL A 926 4.20 4.79 -33.87
N ASN A 927 5.10 5.33 -34.70
CA ASN A 927 6.46 5.72 -34.35
C ASN A 927 6.64 7.24 -34.37
N PRO A 928 6.29 7.94 -33.27
CA PRO A 928 6.55 9.37 -33.12
C PRO A 928 8.04 9.77 -33.16
N GLY A 929 8.98 8.86 -32.91
CA GLY A 929 10.43 9.13 -32.99
C GLY A 929 10.90 9.39 -34.43
N GLU A 930 10.21 8.81 -35.42
CA GLU A 930 10.51 8.98 -36.84
C GLU A 930 9.34 9.66 -37.59
N PRO A 931 9.34 11.00 -37.76
CA PRO A 931 8.20 11.75 -38.30
C PRO A 931 7.66 11.25 -39.65
N LYS A 932 8.54 10.76 -40.54
CA LYS A 932 8.14 10.21 -41.84
C LYS A 932 7.50 8.84 -41.75
N LEU A 933 7.91 8.00 -40.79
CA LEU A 933 7.26 6.72 -40.53
C LEU A 933 5.90 6.94 -39.85
N CYS A 934 5.84 7.84 -38.87
CA CYS A 934 4.61 8.31 -38.23
C CYS A 934 3.58 8.78 -39.29
N GLU A 935 4.01 9.61 -40.24
CA GLU A 935 3.19 10.09 -41.36
C GLU A 935 2.56 8.95 -42.15
N ARG A 936 3.36 7.94 -42.54
CA ARG A 936 2.89 6.77 -43.28
C ARG A 936 1.93 5.89 -42.47
N GLN A 937 2.22 5.67 -41.19
CA GLN A 937 1.39 4.84 -40.31
C GLN A 937 0.02 5.49 -40.04
N LEU A 938 -0.01 6.80 -39.80
CA LEU A 938 -1.26 7.55 -39.62
C LEU A 938 -2.06 7.63 -40.92
N LEU A 939 -1.41 7.78 -42.07
CA LEU A 939 -2.09 7.70 -43.36
C LEU A 939 -2.70 6.31 -43.59
N ALA A 940 -1.99 5.23 -43.24
CA ALA A 940 -2.52 3.87 -43.37
C ALA A 940 -3.74 3.64 -42.45
N ALA A 941 -3.73 4.20 -41.24
CA ALA A 941 -4.83 4.06 -40.30
C ALA A 941 -6.06 4.89 -40.66
N PHE A 942 -5.86 6.13 -41.12
CA PHE A 942 -6.92 7.12 -41.26
C PHE A 942 -7.22 7.55 -42.70
N GLY A 943 -6.37 7.24 -43.68
CA GLY A 943 -6.49 7.70 -45.07
C GLY A 943 -7.85 7.40 -45.68
N GLU A 944 -8.26 6.14 -45.66
CA GLU A 944 -9.59 5.73 -46.15
C GLU A 944 -10.72 6.21 -45.21
N ARG A 945 -10.53 6.06 -43.89
CA ARG A 945 -11.56 6.35 -42.87
C ARG A 945 -11.95 7.82 -42.81
N LEU A 946 -11.00 8.72 -43.02
CA LEU A 946 -11.21 10.17 -43.01
C LEU A 946 -11.19 10.77 -44.42
N GLY A 947 -10.92 9.97 -45.47
CA GLY A 947 -10.81 10.42 -46.85
C GLY A 947 -9.68 11.43 -47.04
N LEU A 948 -8.48 11.13 -46.52
CA LEU A 948 -7.32 12.03 -46.52
C LEU A 948 -6.54 11.92 -47.83
N THR A 949 -5.96 13.03 -48.27
CA THR A 949 -4.84 12.99 -49.22
C THR A 949 -3.51 12.88 -48.46
N GLU A 950 -2.44 12.46 -49.15
CA GLU A 950 -1.10 12.47 -48.57
C GLU A 950 -0.70 13.87 -48.06
N ALA A 951 -1.04 14.93 -48.81
CA ALA A 951 -0.76 16.30 -48.43
C ALA A 951 -1.54 16.75 -47.18
N GLU A 952 -2.83 16.39 -47.06
CA GLU A 952 -3.62 16.68 -45.85
C GLU A 952 -3.05 15.96 -44.62
N ASN A 953 -2.66 14.69 -44.78
CA ASN A 953 -2.06 13.91 -43.71
C ASN A 953 -0.68 14.46 -43.30
N ALA A 954 0.19 14.75 -44.27
CA ALA A 954 1.51 15.33 -44.02
C ALA A 954 1.42 16.67 -43.29
N HIS A 955 0.48 17.54 -43.69
CA HIS A 955 0.19 18.78 -42.99
C HIS A 955 -0.25 18.51 -41.55
N ALA A 956 -1.22 17.61 -41.36
CA ALA A 956 -1.76 17.30 -40.04
C ALA A 956 -0.69 16.73 -39.08
N VAL A 957 0.21 15.88 -39.57
CA VAL A 957 1.34 15.37 -38.79
C VAL A 957 2.31 16.50 -38.44
N SER A 958 2.61 17.41 -39.38
CA SER A 958 3.45 18.58 -39.11
C SER A 958 2.85 19.50 -38.03
N GLU A 959 1.54 19.77 -38.10
CA GLU A 959 0.84 20.53 -37.06
C GLU A 959 0.88 19.82 -35.70
N GLY A 960 0.76 18.49 -35.70
CA GLY A 960 0.91 17.67 -34.51
C GLY A 960 2.28 17.84 -33.84
N TYR A 961 3.38 17.74 -34.59
CA TYR A 961 4.72 17.97 -34.04
C TYR A 961 4.93 19.41 -33.56
N ARG A 962 4.34 20.40 -34.24
CA ARG A 962 4.40 21.80 -33.79
C ARG A 962 3.67 22.01 -32.47
N ALA A 963 2.51 21.39 -32.30
CA ALA A 963 1.78 21.40 -31.04
C ALA A 963 2.58 20.74 -29.91
N LEU A 964 3.20 19.58 -30.18
CA LEU A 964 4.06 18.88 -29.23
C LEU A 964 5.26 19.75 -28.81
N ALA A 965 5.93 20.40 -29.77
CA ALA A 965 7.05 21.30 -29.47
C ALA A 965 6.64 22.51 -28.63
N ARG A 966 5.47 23.12 -28.93
CA ARG A 966 4.93 24.23 -28.13
C ARG A 966 4.57 23.81 -26.71
N PHE A 967 3.96 22.64 -26.56
CA PHE A 967 3.68 22.06 -25.24
C PHE A 967 4.97 21.88 -24.43
N MET A 968 6.00 21.28 -25.01
CA MET A 968 7.29 21.08 -24.31
C MET A 968 7.98 22.40 -23.97
N ALA A 969 7.95 23.39 -24.86
CA ALA A 969 8.53 24.71 -24.62
C ALA A 969 7.83 25.45 -23.46
N ASP A 970 6.50 25.45 -23.41
CA ASP A 970 5.73 26.08 -22.32
C ASP A 970 6.00 25.41 -20.96
N GLN A 971 6.17 24.08 -20.91
CA GLN A 971 6.58 23.39 -19.68
C GLN A 971 7.96 23.87 -19.20
N ARG A 972 8.93 24.00 -20.10
CA ARG A 972 10.30 24.44 -19.79
C ARG A 972 10.36 25.89 -19.33
N GLU A 973 9.61 26.78 -19.99
CA GLU A 973 9.52 28.19 -19.60
C GLU A 973 9.00 28.36 -18.17
N ARG A 974 7.92 27.63 -17.82
CA ARG A 974 7.38 27.60 -16.46
C ARG A 974 8.35 26.99 -15.46
N GLY A 975 9.05 25.93 -15.84
CA GLY A 975 10.11 25.35 -15.02
C GLY A 975 11.22 26.35 -14.73
N ALA A 976 11.67 27.11 -15.73
CA ALA A 976 12.69 28.14 -15.58
C ALA A 976 12.23 29.28 -14.63
N GLU A 977 10.96 29.68 -14.68
CA GLU A 977 10.39 30.65 -13.75
C GLU A 977 10.43 30.14 -12.30
N VAL A 978 9.99 28.90 -12.08
CA VAL A 978 10.00 28.28 -10.75
C VAL A 978 11.42 28.18 -10.20
N LEU A 979 12.38 27.72 -11.01
CA LEU A 979 13.78 27.61 -10.60
C LEU A 979 14.37 28.96 -10.20
N ARG A 980 14.16 30.02 -10.99
CA ARG A 980 14.63 31.37 -10.65
C ARG A 980 14.11 31.82 -9.29
N ARG A 981 12.83 31.57 -9.00
CA ARG A 981 12.23 31.94 -7.71
C ARG A 981 12.81 31.14 -6.54
N LEU A 982 13.08 29.85 -6.72
CA LEU A 982 13.72 29.00 -5.71
C LEU A 982 15.13 29.48 -5.36
N GLU A 983 15.91 29.88 -6.38
CA GLU A 983 17.26 30.44 -6.21
C GLU A 983 17.23 31.78 -5.43
N ILE A 984 16.21 32.62 -5.67
CA ILE A 984 16.05 33.93 -5.01
C ILE A 984 15.56 33.79 -3.55
N GLU A 985 14.61 32.89 -3.29
CA GLU A 985 13.96 32.75 -1.98
C GLU A 985 14.67 31.78 -1.02
N ASP A 986 15.77 31.15 -1.45
CA ASP A 986 16.45 30.08 -0.72
C ASP A 986 15.48 28.97 -0.27
N ARG A 987 14.69 28.50 -1.23
CA ARG A 987 13.68 27.45 -1.04
C ARG A 987 14.07 26.19 -1.81
N LEU A 988 13.44 25.08 -1.43
CA LEU A 988 13.60 23.80 -2.11
C LEU A 988 12.43 23.56 -3.06
N GLY A 989 12.72 23.01 -4.23
CA GLY A 989 11.74 22.48 -5.18
C GLY A 989 11.94 20.98 -5.37
N ILE A 990 10.86 20.26 -5.64
CA ILE A 990 10.89 18.81 -5.86
C ILE A 990 10.79 18.53 -7.35
N VAL A 991 11.70 17.71 -7.88
CA VAL A 991 11.64 17.19 -9.24
C VAL A 991 11.13 15.76 -9.22
N LEU A 992 10.01 15.52 -9.91
CA LEU A 992 9.49 14.18 -10.12
C LEU A 992 10.38 13.41 -11.10
N LEU A 993 11.08 12.39 -10.59
CA LEU A 993 11.75 11.37 -11.40
C LEU A 993 10.75 10.25 -11.67
N GLY A 994 10.08 10.31 -12.81
CA GLY A 994 8.96 9.43 -13.12
C GLY A 994 8.86 9.09 -14.60
N ARG A 995 7.73 8.48 -14.94
CA ARG A 995 7.30 8.22 -16.33
C ARG A 995 6.11 9.10 -16.68
N PRO A 996 5.82 9.37 -17.98
CA PRO A 996 4.75 10.28 -18.39
C PRO A 996 3.39 9.98 -17.74
N TYR A 997 3.07 8.70 -17.52
CA TYR A 997 1.81 8.30 -16.89
C TYR A 997 1.67 8.71 -15.41
N HIS A 998 2.74 9.10 -14.72
CA HIS A 998 2.65 9.64 -13.36
C HIS A 998 2.07 11.06 -13.33
N ASN A 999 1.84 11.67 -14.49
CA ASN A 999 1.01 12.87 -14.58
C ASN A 999 -0.45 12.56 -14.20
N ASP A 1000 -0.90 11.30 -14.29
CA ASP A 1000 -2.23 10.92 -13.79
C ASP A 1000 -2.29 11.02 -12.25
N PRO A 1001 -3.17 11.85 -11.66
CA PRO A 1001 -3.32 11.97 -10.22
C PRO A 1001 -3.77 10.67 -9.53
N GLY A 1002 -4.42 9.75 -10.26
CA GLY A 1002 -4.75 8.43 -9.73
C GLY A 1002 -3.55 7.48 -9.71
N ILE A 1003 -2.57 7.64 -10.62
CA ILE A 1003 -1.37 6.80 -10.69
C ILE A 1003 -0.27 7.27 -9.73
N ASN A 1004 -0.14 8.58 -9.52
CA ASN A 1004 0.78 9.14 -8.52
C ASN A 1004 0.19 9.21 -7.10
N HIS A 1005 -1.06 8.73 -6.92
CA HIS A 1005 -1.77 8.67 -5.64
C HIS A 1005 -1.94 10.01 -4.91
N GLY A 1006 -1.75 11.14 -5.59
CA GLY A 1006 -1.76 12.47 -4.95
C GLY A 1006 -0.53 12.75 -4.08
N ILE A 1007 0.54 11.95 -4.17
CA ILE A 1007 1.79 12.15 -3.39
C ILE A 1007 2.34 13.56 -3.62
N LEU A 1008 2.32 14.03 -4.87
CA LEU A 1008 2.82 15.35 -5.26
C LEU A 1008 1.97 16.48 -4.67
N GLU A 1009 0.65 16.27 -4.59
CA GLU A 1009 -0.28 17.22 -3.99
C GLU A 1009 0.01 17.39 -2.49
N GLU A 1010 0.36 16.31 -1.78
CA GLU A 1010 0.71 16.38 -0.36
C GLU A 1010 1.97 17.24 -0.12
N PHE A 1011 3.00 17.10 -0.96
CA PHE A 1011 4.17 18.00 -0.90
C PHE A 1011 3.82 19.44 -1.27
N GLN A 1012 2.95 19.64 -2.27
CA GLN A 1012 2.48 20.96 -2.65
C GLN A 1012 1.79 21.68 -1.49
N LYS A 1013 0.96 20.97 -0.71
CA LYS A 1013 0.28 21.49 0.48
C LYS A 1013 1.26 21.90 1.59
N LEU A 1014 2.47 21.34 1.62
CA LEU A 1014 3.53 21.68 2.56
C LEU A 1014 4.40 22.85 2.08
N GLY A 1015 4.15 23.37 0.88
CA GLY A 1015 4.82 24.55 0.34
C GLY A 1015 5.99 24.26 -0.58
N TYR A 1016 6.08 23.05 -1.14
CA TYR A 1016 7.09 22.71 -2.15
C TYR A 1016 6.51 22.87 -3.56
N PRO A 1017 7.12 23.67 -4.46
CA PRO A 1017 6.80 23.61 -5.87
C PRO A 1017 7.30 22.29 -6.47
N ILE A 1018 6.52 21.74 -7.41
CA ILE A 1018 6.78 20.44 -8.04
C ILE A 1018 7.10 20.67 -9.52
N LEU A 1019 8.25 20.15 -9.97
CA LEU A 1019 8.65 20.15 -11.37
C LEU A 1019 8.52 18.75 -11.96
N SER A 1020 7.99 18.65 -13.18
CA SER A 1020 8.12 17.44 -13.98
C SER A 1020 9.52 17.40 -14.61
N GLN A 1021 10.05 16.21 -14.89
CA GLN A 1021 11.30 16.07 -15.65
C GLN A 1021 11.27 16.80 -17.01
N ALA A 1022 10.10 16.90 -17.66
CA ALA A 1022 9.94 17.59 -18.94
C ALA A 1022 9.99 19.12 -18.81
N ALA A 1023 9.74 19.66 -17.62
CA ALA A 1023 9.82 21.08 -17.32
C ALA A 1023 11.25 21.54 -16.98
N LEU A 1024 12.23 20.63 -16.89
CA LEU A 1024 13.61 21.02 -16.65
C LEU A 1024 14.15 21.84 -17.84
N PRO A 1025 14.66 23.07 -17.61
CA PRO A 1025 15.15 23.90 -18.70
C PRO A 1025 16.45 23.36 -19.29
N LEU A 1026 16.55 23.38 -20.61
CA LEU A 1026 17.64 22.80 -21.39
C LEU A 1026 18.46 23.86 -22.13
N GLU A 1027 18.38 25.14 -21.74
CA GLU A 1027 19.13 26.20 -22.42
C GLU A 1027 20.64 26.02 -22.22
N PRO A 1028 21.46 26.23 -23.27
CA PRO A 1028 22.91 25.98 -23.21
C PRO A 1028 23.62 26.68 -22.05
N GLU A 1029 23.25 27.93 -21.74
CA GLU A 1029 23.83 28.71 -20.64
C GLU A 1029 23.61 28.04 -19.27
N ARG A 1030 22.41 27.50 -19.04
CA ARG A 1030 22.07 26.83 -17.78
C ARG A 1030 22.74 25.46 -17.69
N LEU A 1031 22.75 24.70 -18.79
CA LEU A 1031 23.48 23.44 -18.84
C LEU A 1031 24.98 23.65 -18.62
N ALA A 1032 25.57 24.71 -19.18
CA ALA A 1032 26.97 25.07 -18.91
C ALA A 1032 27.22 25.41 -17.44
N ARG A 1033 26.31 26.13 -16.77
CA ARG A 1033 26.42 26.42 -15.32
C ARG A 1033 26.39 25.16 -14.46
N LEU A 1034 25.54 24.18 -14.81
CA LEU A 1034 25.35 22.96 -14.01
C LEU A 1034 26.41 21.88 -14.32
N PHE A 1035 26.77 21.71 -15.60
CA PHE A 1035 27.60 20.60 -16.08
C PHE A 1035 28.99 21.04 -16.57
N GLY A 1036 29.31 22.33 -16.57
CA GLY A 1036 30.52 22.87 -17.20
C GLY A 1036 31.83 22.34 -16.60
N GLU A 1037 31.87 22.10 -15.29
CA GLU A 1037 33.04 21.51 -14.63
C GLU A 1037 33.30 20.08 -15.11
N ASP A 1038 32.24 19.25 -15.21
CA ASP A 1038 32.34 17.88 -15.68
C ASP A 1038 32.71 17.79 -17.16
N LEU A 1039 32.17 18.72 -17.97
CA LEU A 1039 32.47 18.82 -19.39
C LEU A 1039 33.94 19.22 -19.61
N THR A 1040 34.43 20.22 -18.86
CA THR A 1040 35.82 20.68 -18.94
C THR A 1040 36.80 19.63 -18.43
N ALA A 1041 36.41 18.86 -17.40
CA ALA A 1041 37.19 17.76 -16.86
C ALA A 1041 37.12 16.47 -17.72
N GLY A 1042 36.35 16.46 -18.82
CA GLY A 1042 36.19 15.30 -19.70
C GLY A 1042 35.47 14.11 -19.06
N ARG A 1043 34.70 14.32 -17.98
CA ARG A 1043 33.93 13.26 -17.30
C ARG A 1043 32.68 12.88 -18.08
N ILE A 1044 32.14 13.82 -18.84
CA ILE A 1044 30.97 13.64 -19.70
C ILE A 1044 31.29 14.16 -21.10
N ALA A 1045 30.67 13.56 -22.12
CA ALA A 1045 30.80 14.01 -23.51
C ALA A 1045 29.88 15.21 -23.83
N ASP A 1046 28.69 15.23 -23.24
CA ASP A 1046 27.68 16.27 -23.45
C ASP A 1046 26.72 16.32 -22.23
N PRO A 1047 26.25 17.50 -21.80
CA PRO A 1047 25.27 17.62 -20.71
C PRO A 1047 23.95 16.84 -20.92
N LEU A 1048 23.51 16.70 -22.17
CA LEU A 1048 22.30 15.96 -22.58
C LEU A 1048 22.56 14.47 -22.82
N SER A 1049 23.78 13.99 -22.59
CA SER A 1049 24.10 12.58 -22.65
C SER A 1049 23.98 11.91 -21.28
N VAL A 1050 23.52 10.65 -21.29
CA VAL A 1050 23.51 9.75 -20.12
C VAL A 1050 24.42 8.55 -20.31
N ALA A 1051 25.17 8.48 -21.40
CA ALA A 1051 25.99 7.31 -21.74
C ALA A 1051 27.13 7.04 -20.74
N ASP A 1052 27.55 8.07 -20.00
CA ASP A 1052 28.54 8.01 -18.92
C ASP A 1052 28.08 7.16 -17.73
N VAL A 1053 26.77 7.14 -17.45
CA VAL A 1053 26.19 6.44 -16.29
C VAL A 1053 25.20 5.34 -16.68
N TRP A 1054 24.70 5.37 -17.92
CA TRP A 1054 23.72 4.43 -18.45
C TRP A 1054 23.96 4.11 -19.92
N ALA A 1055 24.94 3.24 -20.18
CA ALA A 1055 25.29 2.80 -21.52
C ALA A 1055 24.16 2.04 -22.25
N ASN A 1056 23.27 1.36 -21.51
CA ASN A 1056 22.14 0.60 -22.06
C ASN A 1056 20.87 1.45 -22.24
N SER A 1057 21.02 2.64 -22.81
CA SER A 1057 19.98 3.67 -22.97
C SER A 1057 19.03 3.37 -24.14
N TYR A 1058 18.31 2.24 -24.10
CA TYR A 1058 17.37 1.82 -25.15
C TYR A 1058 15.97 2.44 -25.04
N SER A 1059 15.57 2.91 -23.85
CA SER A 1059 14.22 3.39 -23.57
C SER A 1059 14.21 4.84 -23.17
N GLU A 1060 13.44 5.66 -23.90
CA GLU A 1060 13.42 7.11 -23.70
C GLU A 1060 12.99 7.51 -22.29
N ASN A 1061 11.89 6.92 -21.81
CA ASN A 1061 11.37 7.20 -20.47
C ASN A 1061 12.39 6.86 -19.36
N THR A 1062 13.26 5.87 -19.59
CA THR A 1062 14.33 5.51 -18.65
C THR A 1062 15.49 6.50 -18.77
N SER A 1063 15.96 6.78 -20.00
CA SER A 1063 17.06 7.71 -20.26
C SER A 1063 16.76 9.11 -19.72
N PHE A 1064 15.54 9.61 -19.91
CA PHE A 1064 15.13 10.93 -19.44
C PHE A 1064 15.02 11.02 -17.92
N LYS A 1065 14.61 9.93 -17.26
CA LYS A 1065 14.61 9.82 -15.79
C LYS A 1065 16.05 9.86 -15.24
N VAL A 1066 17.01 9.19 -15.90
CA VAL A 1066 18.44 9.23 -15.55
C VAL A 1066 19.02 10.63 -15.77
N PHE A 1067 18.70 11.29 -16.88
CA PHE A 1067 19.11 12.67 -17.15
C PHE A 1067 18.60 13.63 -16.07
N ALA A 1068 17.31 13.53 -15.69
CA ALA A 1068 16.75 14.37 -14.63
C ALA A 1068 17.45 14.15 -13.28
N ALA A 1069 17.86 12.92 -12.96
CA ALA A 1069 18.67 12.65 -11.77
C ALA A 1069 20.03 13.37 -11.82
N LYS A 1070 20.72 13.34 -12.99
CA LYS A 1070 21.98 14.08 -13.20
C LYS A 1070 21.79 15.58 -13.04
N TYR A 1071 20.67 16.13 -13.53
CA TYR A 1071 20.35 17.55 -13.42
C TYR A 1071 20.14 17.96 -11.96
N VAL A 1072 19.32 17.22 -11.22
CA VAL A 1072 19.01 17.49 -9.81
C VAL A 1072 20.27 17.43 -8.95
N ALA A 1073 21.16 16.45 -9.19
CA ALA A 1073 22.43 16.32 -8.48
C ALA A 1073 23.37 17.53 -8.59
N ARG A 1074 23.11 18.44 -9.53
CA ARG A 1074 23.94 19.62 -9.79
C ARG A 1074 23.28 20.93 -9.35
N HIS A 1075 22.05 20.89 -8.83
CA HIS A 1075 21.30 22.09 -8.48
C HIS A 1075 21.01 22.16 -6.97
N PRO A 1076 21.50 23.19 -6.25
CA PRO A 1076 21.45 23.23 -4.78
C PRO A 1076 20.03 23.35 -4.19
N ASN A 1077 19.08 23.91 -4.95
CA ASN A 1077 17.69 24.07 -4.51
C ASN A 1077 16.75 22.93 -4.95
N LEU A 1078 17.26 21.87 -5.60
CA LEU A 1078 16.41 20.79 -6.11
C LEU A 1078 16.55 19.52 -5.28
N VAL A 1079 15.43 18.83 -5.13
CA VAL A 1079 15.32 17.53 -4.46
C VAL A 1079 14.74 16.53 -5.46
N ALA A 1080 15.31 15.33 -5.48
CA ALA A 1080 14.79 14.25 -6.32
C ALA A 1080 13.68 13.48 -5.59
N LEU A 1081 12.52 13.32 -6.25
CA LEU A 1081 11.46 12.43 -5.80
C LEU A 1081 11.14 11.41 -6.89
N GLU A 1082 11.57 10.17 -6.69
CA GLU A 1082 11.31 9.07 -7.60
C GLU A 1082 9.93 8.46 -7.35
N LEU A 1083 9.13 8.29 -8.42
CA LEU A 1083 7.96 7.40 -8.39
C LEU A 1083 8.19 6.18 -9.29
N SER A 1084 7.73 5.03 -8.82
CA SER A 1084 7.69 3.78 -9.59
C SER A 1084 6.49 2.92 -9.20
N ASN A 1085 5.90 2.25 -10.17
CA ASN A 1085 4.72 1.42 -9.97
C ASN A 1085 5.04 -0.08 -9.91
N PHE A 1086 4.13 -0.83 -9.29
CA PHE A 1086 4.25 -2.29 -9.13
C PHE A 1086 4.46 -3.01 -10.47
N LYS A 1087 5.40 -3.98 -10.47
CA LYS A 1087 5.86 -4.75 -11.65
C LYS A 1087 6.47 -3.91 -12.78
N CYS A 1088 7.03 -2.72 -12.49
CA CYS A 1088 7.74 -1.94 -13.50
C CYS A 1088 9.13 -2.54 -13.83
N GLY A 1089 9.20 -3.38 -14.86
CA GLY A 1089 10.44 -4.06 -15.25
C GLY A 1089 11.56 -3.14 -15.78
N HIS A 1090 11.23 -1.93 -16.26
CA HIS A 1090 12.23 -0.96 -16.74
C HIS A 1090 12.78 -0.03 -15.66
N ASP A 1091 12.07 0.14 -14.53
CA ASP A 1091 12.61 0.90 -13.40
C ASP A 1091 13.54 0.04 -12.54
N ALA A 1092 13.23 -1.26 -12.39
CA ALA A 1092 14.00 -2.16 -11.53
C ALA A 1092 15.53 -2.14 -11.78
N PRO A 1093 16.05 -2.11 -13.02
CA PRO A 1093 17.49 -2.05 -13.28
C PRO A 1093 18.14 -0.69 -12.94
N ILE A 1094 17.37 0.40 -12.85
CA ILE A 1094 17.90 1.76 -12.66
C ILE A 1094 17.64 2.33 -11.27
N TYR A 1095 16.98 1.60 -10.37
CA TYR A 1095 16.68 2.09 -9.01
C TYR A 1095 17.94 2.54 -8.27
N ALA A 1096 19.00 1.72 -8.25
CA ALA A 1096 20.25 2.08 -7.61
C ALA A 1096 20.91 3.28 -8.31
N LEU A 1097 20.89 3.29 -9.64
CA LEU A 1097 21.53 4.34 -10.43
C LEU A 1097 20.91 5.72 -10.18
N VAL A 1098 19.58 5.82 -10.25
CA VAL A 1098 18.85 7.08 -10.06
C VAL A 1098 19.00 7.62 -8.63
N GLU A 1099 19.16 6.72 -7.66
CA GLU A 1099 19.38 7.05 -6.26
C GLU A 1099 20.83 7.47 -5.98
N GLU A 1100 21.82 6.74 -6.52
CA GLU A 1100 23.25 7.00 -6.32
C GLU A 1100 23.72 8.34 -6.97
N ILE A 1101 23.10 8.76 -8.08
CA ILE A 1101 23.50 10.00 -8.79
C ILE A 1101 23.33 11.26 -7.91
N PRO A 1102 22.13 11.60 -7.38
CA PRO A 1102 21.99 12.73 -6.46
C PRO A 1102 22.76 12.53 -5.16
N GLU A 1103 22.83 11.31 -4.64
CA GLU A 1103 23.53 11.03 -3.37
C GLU A 1103 25.03 11.31 -3.41
N ALA A 1104 25.68 11.04 -4.55
CA ALA A 1104 27.10 11.34 -4.73
C ALA A 1104 27.41 12.84 -4.56
N SER A 1105 26.42 13.70 -4.79
CA SER A 1105 26.52 15.16 -4.60
C SER A 1105 26.03 15.66 -3.24
N GLY A 1106 25.50 14.77 -2.39
CA GLY A 1106 24.82 15.15 -1.14
C GLY A 1106 23.40 15.73 -1.33
N THR A 1107 22.86 15.67 -2.55
CA THR A 1107 21.50 16.13 -2.86
C THR A 1107 20.46 15.13 -2.35
N PRO A 1108 19.43 15.55 -1.59
CA PRO A 1108 18.40 14.64 -1.11
C PRO A 1108 17.63 13.96 -2.24
N CYS A 1109 17.46 12.64 -2.12
CA CYS A 1109 16.71 11.79 -3.04
C CYS A 1109 15.78 10.87 -2.25
N PHE A 1110 14.50 10.88 -2.57
CA PHE A 1110 13.48 10.04 -1.93
C PHE A 1110 12.72 9.25 -3.00
N SER A 1111 12.17 8.09 -2.65
CA SER A 1111 11.46 7.24 -3.62
C SER A 1111 10.17 6.62 -3.10
N PHE A 1112 9.10 6.65 -3.89
CA PHE A 1112 7.89 5.86 -3.69
C PHE A 1112 7.83 4.79 -4.78
N LYS A 1113 8.23 3.58 -4.41
CA LYS A 1113 8.27 2.39 -5.29
C LYS A 1113 7.04 1.51 -5.03
N ASP A 1114 6.76 0.61 -5.96
CA ASP A 1114 5.66 -0.37 -5.89
C ASP A 1114 4.25 0.22 -5.73
N ILE A 1115 4.02 1.41 -6.27
CA ILE A 1115 2.68 2.02 -6.28
C ILE A 1115 1.72 1.18 -7.15
N ASP A 1116 0.61 0.72 -6.60
CA ASP A 1116 -0.38 -0.14 -7.26
C ASP A 1116 -1.82 0.43 -7.17
N GLU A 1117 -2.84 -0.41 -7.41
CA GLU A 1117 -4.25 -0.02 -7.31
C GLU A 1117 -4.72 0.32 -5.88
N ASN A 1118 -3.98 -0.11 -4.86
CA ASN A 1118 -4.29 0.18 -3.46
C ASN A 1118 -3.70 1.53 -3.09
N LYS A 1119 -4.54 2.44 -2.59
CA LYS A 1119 -4.13 3.78 -2.15
C LYS A 1119 -4.02 3.86 -0.63
N PRO A 1120 -2.87 3.51 -0.02
CA PRO A 1120 -2.68 3.61 1.42
C PRO A 1120 -2.42 5.06 1.83
N ALA A 1121 -3.46 5.91 1.76
CA ALA A 1121 -3.34 7.36 1.98
C ALA A 1121 -2.68 7.71 3.33
N GLY A 1122 -2.98 6.96 4.39
CA GLY A 1122 -2.34 7.14 5.70
C GLY A 1122 -0.83 6.89 5.68
N SER A 1123 -0.38 5.81 5.03
CA SER A 1123 1.05 5.52 4.88
C SER A 1123 1.75 6.57 4.03
N ILE A 1124 1.12 7.01 2.93
CA ILE A 1124 1.67 8.07 2.06
C ILE A 1124 1.87 9.36 2.86
N LYS A 1125 0.87 9.77 3.64
CA LYS A 1125 0.93 10.98 4.47
C LYS A 1125 2.09 10.93 5.47
N ILE A 1126 2.27 9.79 6.17
CA ILE A 1126 3.38 9.60 7.11
C ILE A 1126 4.73 9.77 6.40
N ARG A 1127 4.91 9.17 5.21
CA ARG A 1127 6.15 9.31 4.44
C ARG A 1127 6.42 10.75 4.04
N VAL A 1128 5.40 11.47 3.58
CA VAL A 1128 5.51 12.88 3.20
C VAL A 1128 5.87 13.75 4.41
N GLU A 1129 5.24 13.54 5.56
CA GLU A 1129 5.58 14.26 6.81
C GLU A 1129 7.03 13.98 7.26
N THR A 1130 7.50 12.73 7.16
CA THR A 1130 8.89 12.39 7.45
C THR A 1130 9.85 13.11 6.50
N ILE A 1131 9.56 13.13 5.21
CA ILE A 1131 10.39 13.81 4.21
C ILE A 1131 10.40 15.33 4.45
N ASP A 1132 9.26 15.96 4.73
CA ASP A 1132 9.17 17.40 5.08
C ASP A 1132 10.08 17.76 6.26
N TYR A 1133 10.06 16.96 7.33
CA TYR A 1133 10.95 17.18 8.48
C TYR A 1133 12.44 17.21 8.06
N PHE A 1134 12.89 16.28 7.22
CA PHE A 1134 14.26 16.24 6.74
C PHE A 1134 14.57 17.37 5.76
N LEU A 1135 13.63 17.71 4.87
CA LEU A 1135 13.82 18.81 3.92
C LEU A 1135 13.90 20.17 4.62
N ARG A 1136 13.17 20.38 5.71
CA ARG A 1136 13.30 21.59 6.54
C ARG A 1136 14.69 21.69 7.16
N THR A 1137 15.14 20.59 7.78
CA THR A 1137 16.49 20.49 8.38
C THR A 1137 17.58 20.73 7.32
N HIS A 1138 17.43 20.15 6.12
CA HIS A 1138 18.36 20.32 5.02
C HIS A 1138 18.38 21.77 4.51
N ARG A 1139 17.22 22.41 4.39
CA ARG A 1139 17.12 23.83 4.02
C ARG A 1139 17.86 24.72 5.01
N GLU A 1140 17.66 24.51 6.31
CA GLU A 1140 18.37 25.26 7.36
C GLU A 1140 19.90 25.10 7.25
N GLN A 1141 20.37 23.89 6.96
CA GLN A 1141 21.79 23.61 6.74
C GLN A 1141 22.32 24.32 5.48
N LEU A 1142 21.59 24.29 4.37
CA LEU A 1142 21.95 24.99 3.14
C LEU A 1142 22.09 26.49 3.35
N VAL A 1143 21.10 27.12 4.01
CA VAL A 1143 21.13 28.56 4.32
C VAL A 1143 22.34 28.88 5.21
N ARG A 1144 22.59 28.06 6.23
CA ARG A 1144 23.75 28.24 7.12
C ARG A 1144 25.09 28.10 6.39
N GLN A 1145 25.22 27.11 5.52
CA GLN A 1145 26.43 26.89 4.70
C GLN A 1145 26.65 28.03 3.71
N ARG A 1146 25.58 28.53 3.08
CA ARG A 1146 25.63 29.67 2.17
C ARG A 1146 26.09 30.94 2.90
N HIS A 1147 25.49 31.28 4.04
CA HIS A 1147 25.92 32.43 4.85
C HIS A 1147 27.39 32.31 5.27
N LYS A 1148 27.85 31.09 5.60
CA LYS A 1148 29.26 30.82 5.90
C LYS A 1148 30.15 31.06 4.67
N ARG A 1149 29.74 30.60 3.48
CA ARG A 1149 30.49 30.81 2.24
C ARG A 1149 30.56 32.29 1.85
N GLU A 1150 29.43 32.99 1.89
CA GLU A 1150 29.36 34.44 1.61
C GLU A 1150 30.24 35.25 2.59
N ARG A 1151 30.30 34.83 3.86
CA ARG A 1151 31.21 35.43 4.83
C ARG A 1151 32.68 35.21 4.44
N VAL A 1152 33.06 33.99 4.09
CA VAL A 1152 34.43 33.65 3.65
C VAL A 1152 34.81 34.39 2.37
N GLU A 1153 33.90 34.49 1.38
CA GLU A 1153 34.14 35.23 0.14
C GLU A 1153 34.32 36.74 0.40
N ARG A 1154 33.54 37.33 1.31
CA ARG A 1154 33.72 38.72 1.73
C ARG A 1154 35.07 38.94 2.40
N GLU A 1155 35.43 38.06 3.34
CA GLU A 1155 36.74 38.07 4.02
C GLU A 1155 37.89 37.95 3.01
N LEU A 1156 37.77 37.06 2.01
CA LEU A 1156 38.77 36.87 0.96
C LEU A 1156 38.88 38.11 0.05
N ALA A 1157 37.77 38.68 -0.39
CA ALA A 1157 37.76 39.89 -1.22
C ALA A 1157 38.27 41.13 -0.47
N GLU A 1158 38.10 41.18 0.84
CA GLU A 1158 38.69 42.19 1.70
C GLU A 1158 40.21 41.99 1.84
N LEU A 1159 40.65 40.76 2.05
CA LEU A 1159 42.07 40.40 2.09
C LEU A 1159 42.78 40.72 0.76
N GLU A 1160 42.17 40.38 -0.38
CA GLU A 1160 42.69 40.70 -1.72
C GLU A 1160 42.78 42.21 -1.95
N ARG A 1161 41.79 42.98 -1.48
CA ARG A 1161 41.83 44.45 -1.56
C ARG A 1161 42.95 45.03 -0.70
N ARG A 1162 43.15 44.52 0.51
CA ARG A 1162 44.24 44.94 1.42
C ARG A 1162 45.62 44.61 0.84
N LEU A 1163 45.79 43.41 0.28
CA LEU A 1163 47.03 42.99 -0.38
C LEU A 1163 47.34 43.83 -1.64
N ARG A 1164 46.32 44.24 -2.39
CA ARG A 1164 46.48 45.14 -3.55
C ARG A 1164 46.68 46.62 -3.15
N GLY A 1165 46.24 47.02 -1.96
CA GLY A 1165 46.35 48.38 -1.43
C GLY A 1165 47.68 48.74 -0.77
N GLY A 1166 48.59 47.77 -0.59
CA GLY A 1166 49.95 48.03 -0.09
C GLY A 1166 50.08 48.16 1.44
N GLU A 1167 49.09 47.75 2.22
CA GLU A 1167 49.24 47.67 3.69
C GLU A 1167 50.05 46.42 4.09
N PRO A 1168 51.06 46.54 4.98
CA PRO A 1168 51.87 45.39 5.37
C PRO A 1168 51.06 44.39 6.23
N ALA A 1169 51.22 43.12 5.91
CA ALA A 1169 50.68 41.99 6.67
C ALA A 1169 51.39 41.88 8.02
N GLY A 1170 50.92 42.61 9.05
CA GLY A 1170 51.57 42.57 10.36
C GLY A 1170 50.99 43.42 11.49
N ALA A 1171 49.76 43.94 11.39
CA ALA A 1171 49.10 44.57 12.55
C ALA A 1171 48.12 43.56 13.19
N PRO A 1172 48.22 43.25 14.50
CA PRO A 1172 47.27 42.39 15.18
C PRO A 1172 45.88 43.04 15.24
N HIS A 1173 44.83 42.22 15.16
CA HIS A 1173 43.43 42.62 15.31
C HIS A 1173 43.21 43.41 16.62
N GLU A 1174 42.86 44.69 16.53
CA GLU A 1174 42.28 45.48 17.63
C GLU A 1174 40.73 45.40 17.62
N HIS A 1175 40.15 44.35 17.03
CA HIS A 1175 38.70 44.13 16.99
C HIS A 1175 38.17 43.07 17.97
N ALA A 1176 39.00 42.57 18.90
CA ALA A 1176 38.53 41.72 19.99
C ALA A 1176 37.76 42.47 21.10
N GLN A 1177 37.57 43.79 20.99
CA GLN A 1177 36.86 44.61 21.99
C GLN A 1177 35.45 45.06 21.59
N VAL A 1178 35.03 44.89 20.33
CA VAL A 1178 33.64 45.19 19.92
C VAL A 1178 32.72 43.99 20.17
N ASP A 1179 33.25 42.77 20.15
CA ASP A 1179 32.47 41.55 20.39
C ASP A 1179 32.10 41.36 21.88
N ALA A 1180 32.88 41.90 22.82
CA ALA A 1180 32.56 41.86 24.25
C ALA A 1180 31.42 42.81 24.66
N GLU A 1181 31.25 43.95 23.96
CA GLU A 1181 30.15 44.87 24.22
C GLU A 1181 28.85 44.45 23.50
N ALA A 1182 28.94 43.77 22.36
CA ALA A 1182 27.78 43.23 21.65
C ALA A 1182 27.19 41.97 22.34
N GLU A 1183 28.02 41.08 22.89
CA GLU A 1183 27.54 39.94 23.70
C GLU A 1183 26.99 40.38 25.07
N SER A 1184 27.56 41.43 25.68
CA SER A 1184 27.03 42.04 26.92
C SER A 1184 25.68 42.74 26.69
N ALA A 1185 25.48 43.42 25.56
CA ALA A 1185 24.22 44.07 25.22
C ALA A 1185 23.08 43.07 24.87
N ALA A 1186 23.42 41.85 24.43
CA ALA A 1186 22.46 40.77 24.22
C ALA A 1186 22.10 40.02 25.52
N ALA A 1187 23.02 39.94 26.49
CA ALA A 1187 22.75 39.40 27.82
C ALA A 1187 21.92 40.36 28.71
N GLY A 1188 22.13 41.67 28.58
CA GLY A 1188 21.43 42.70 29.37
C GLY A 1188 19.95 42.95 29.01
N ARG A 1189 19.44 42.42 27.88
CA ARG A 1189 18.01 42.47 27.51
C ARG A 1189 17.24 41.19 27.81
N ARG A 1190 17.84 40.24 28.55
CA ARG A 1190 17.19 39.01 29.04
C ARG A 1190 16.83 39.06 30.53
N ALA A 1191 16.94 40.23 31.16
CA ALA A 1191 16.46 40.50 32.51
C ALA A 1191 15.63 41.81 32.54
N SER A 1192 14.46 41.78 31.88
CA SER A 1192 13.33 42.68 32.14
C SER A 1192 12.04 42.01 31.71
#